data_AF-A0A8H6R4I6-F1
#
_entry.id   AF-A0A8H6R4I6-F1
#
_cell.length_a   1.000
_cell.length_b   1.000
_cell.length_c   1.000
_cell.angle_alpha   90.00
_cell.angle_beta   90.00
_cell.angle_gamma   90.00
#
_symmetry.space_group_name_H-M   'P 1'
#
loop_
_entity.id
_entity.type
_entity.pdbx_description
1 polymer ?
#
loop_
_entity_poly.entity_id
_entity_poly.type
_entity_poly.pdbx_seq_one_letter_code
_entity_poly.pdbx_strand_id
1 'polypeptide(L)'
;MDGFLGKIIEKVAEKAGGGSSSGGGGGGYNQQPSYGGQGQGYNSGPAPPQGLPYPWIARWDDRDQRWFYVNEQTGERSWERPYGGSGSGGAPSYGERSYGQPQPSYGYGGGYGQPQGQRVERKDHTMMYAGAAGAAGLVGGALMMHEGEKIHERWDEDKERIEENVEDFPENAARWTGEKNADNHGYQVGEVERIPENIEERWDRTEDRIENKWDNAVDDVEEFPENAAGWVGRKVGEVEQFGDNIDYAYDEGRAEGRDDCQRLTWTAMSKPSLPLAGVRVVELAGLAPGPFAGLLLADYGASVLRIDRPNSFSADQLTRRKTSITLDLRDKASHRLLLSVLSKADVLIDPYRPGVLERLGLSPSDVLLKHNPRLIVARMTGFRRDGKYKDMAGHDINYIAVSGVLSMLGRKGEAPYAPGNILGDFAGGGAMCFLGILLALLARAHTGRGQVVEANMVDGSAYLATMPRLTRQTPMWNLPRGENMLDGGSPFYGTYECKDRGKYFAVGALEPQFYAALIKGLGFETGEVPAREDRANWPALRAAFEQRFKEKTRAEWEAIFDGTDACATPVLEQAELEHSGYEQRPAVHLVDTPGLPIPADDGGWTGGGLLPGTGGQETLKAWMGWEKGRDFDIRGDGALVWIEGGKSKL
;
A
#
# COMPACT_ATOMS: atom_id res chain seq x y z
N MET A 1 -5.25 -48.61 -16.61
CA MET A 1 -6.68 -48.93 -16.88
C MET A 1 -7.15 -48.17 -18.12
N ASP A 2 -6.76 -48.63 -19.30
CA ASP A 2 -6.32 -47.68 -20.34
C ASP A 2 -7.32 -47.50 -21.50
N GLY A 3 -8.60 -47.77 -21.22
CA GLY A 3 -9.69 -47.77 -22.21
C GLY A 3 -10.66 -46.58 -22.13
N PHE A 4 -10.47 -45.64 -21.20
CA PHE A 4 -11.44 -44.56 -20.91
C PHE A 4 -11.00 -43.19 -21.46
N LEU A 5 -9.77 -42.75 -21.17
CA LEU A 5 -9.24 -41.43 -21.56
C LEU A 5 -9.29 -41.18 -23.08
N GLY A 6 -8.93 -42.18 -23.90
CA GLY A 6 -8.97 -42.04 -25.37
C GLY A 6 -10.36 -41.73 -25.94
N LYS A 7 -11.43 -42.30 -25.33
CA LYS A 7 -12.82 -42.16 -25.81
C LYS A 7 -13.44 -40.79 -25.53
N ILE A 8 -12.82 -39.99 -24.65
CA ILE A 8 -13.21 -38.60 -24.41
C ILE A 8 -12.61 -37.70 -25.49
N ILE A 9 -11.36 -37.96 -25.91
CA ILE A 9 -10.65 -37.17 -26.92
C ILE A 9 -11.28 -37.33 -28.32
N GLU A 10 -11.63 -38.56 -28.74
CA GLU A 10 -12.32 -38.80 -30.02
C GLU A 10 -13.65 -38.04 -30.11
N LYS A 11 -14.47 -38.07 -29.05
CA LYS A 11 -15.80 -37.43 -29.03
C LYS A 11 -15.80 -35.91 -29.10
N VAL A 12 -14.67 -35.26 -28.82
CA VAL A 12 -14.50 -33.81 -29.01
C VAL A 12 -14.09 -33.49 -30.45
N ALA A 13 -13.33 -34.36 -31.11
CA ALA A 13 -12.87 -34.17 -32.48
C ALA A 13 -14.00 -34.30 -33.53
N GLU A 14 -14.91 -35.28 -33.38
CA GLU A 14 -16.00 -35.51 -34.34
C GLU A 14 -16.99 -34.32 -34.47
N LYS A 15 -17.07 -33.44 -33.46
CA LYS A 15 -18.09 -32.38 -33.41
C LYS A 15 -17.68 -31.06 -34.10
N ALA A 16 -16.53 -31.02 -34.77
CA ALA A 16 -15.94 -29.81 -35.34
C ALA A 16 -15.72 -29.85 -36.87
N GLY A 17 -16.16 -30.90 -37.58
CA GLY A 17 -15.75 -31.17 -38.97
C GLY A 17 -16.86 -31.22 -40.04
N GLY A 18 -17.07 -30.11 -40.76
CA GLY A 18 -17.62 -30.10 -42.13
C GLY A 18 -19.11 -29.73 -42.29
N GLY A 19 -19.42 -28.91 -43.32
CA GLY A 19 -20.83 -28.58 -43.65
C GLY A 19 -21.10 -27.30 -44.46
N SER A 20 -20.49 -27.12 -45.65
CA SER A 20 -20.96 -26.16 -46.66
C SER A 20 -21.92 -26.88 -47.65
N SER A 21 -22.90 -26.27 -48.34
CA SER A 21 -23.19 -24.86 -48.63
C SER A 21 -24.66 -24.62 -49.10
N SER A 22 -25.04 -23.34 -49.29
CA SER A 22 -26.21 -22.82 -50.04
C SER A 22 -27.61 -22.86 -49.36
N GLY A 23 -28.49 -21.88 -49.65
CA GLY A 23 -29.86 -21.84 -49.12
C GLY A 23 -30.71 -20.59 -49.41
N GLY A 24 -30.22 -19.38 -49.08
CA GLY A 24 -30.91 -18.10 -49.33
C GLY A 24 -31.97 -17.67 -48.29
N GLY A 25 -32.37 -16.39 -48.32
CA GLY A 25 -33.34 -15.76 -47.41
C GLY A 25 -32.78 -14.51 -46.71
N GLY A 26 -33.06 -13.32 -47.24
CA GLY A 26 -32.38 -12.08 -46.82
C GLY A 26 -33.05 -11.29 -45.68
N GLY A 27 -32.28 -10.36 -45.08
CA GLY A 27 -32.84 -9.30 -44.22
C GLY A 27 -31.83 -8.63 -43.28
N GLY A 28 -31.66 -7.31 -43.40
CA GLY A 28 -31.35 -6.45 -42.24
C GLY A 28 -29.90 -6.00 -41.99
N TYR A 29 -29.59 -4.79 -42.46
CA TYR A 29 -28.75 -3.74 -41.81
C TYR A 29 -27.25 -3.96 -41.47
N ASN A 30 -26.44 -3.12 -42.12
CA ASN A 30 -25.20 -2.47 -41.65
C ASN A 30 -24.12 -3.30 -40.91
N GLN A 31 -23.08 -3.64 -41.67
CA GLN A 31 -21.69 -3.55 -41.19
C GLN A 31 -20.87 -2.67 -42.15
N GLN A 32 -19.97 -1.86 -41.61
CA GLN A 32 -18.79 -1.37 -42.32
C GLN A 32 -17.53 -1.71 -41.50
N PRO A 33 -16.36 -1.86 -42.15
CA PRO A 33 -15.40 -2.86 -41.70
C PRO A 33 -14.28 -2.32 -40.80
N SER A 34 -13.71 -3.23 -40.02
CA SER A 34 -12.43 -3.07 -39.33
C SER A 34 -11.28 -2.85 -40.32
N TYR A 35 -10.54 -1.75 -40.16
CA TYR A 35 -9.16 -1.61 -40.64
C TYR A 35 -8.21 -1.61 -39.44
N GLY A 36 -7.16 -2.43 -39.49
CA GLY A 36 -6.25 -2.64 -38.37
C GLY A 36 -5.00 -1.77 -38.40
N GLY A 37 -4.49 -1.45 -37.20
CA GLY A 37 -3.07 -1.28 -36.94
C GLY A 37 -2.37 -0.02 -37.46
N GLN A 38 -2.29 1.01 -36.60
CA GLN A 38 -1.01 1.63 -36.24
C GLN A 38 -1.15 2.43 -34.94
N GLY A 39 -0.12 2.36 -34.08
CA GLY A 39 -0.11 3.06 -32.80
C GLY A 39 0.39 4.50 -32.94
N GLN A 40 -0.30 5.45 -32.31
CA GLN A 40 0.18 6.79 -32.00
C GLN A 40 -0.43 7.22 -30.66
N GLY A 41 0.41 7.62 -29.70
CA GLY A 41 -0.05 8.11 -28.41
C GLY A 41 -0.64 9.50 -28.52
N TYR A 42 -1.68 9.81 -27.74
CA TYR A 42 -2.33 11.11 -27.75
C TYR A 42 -1.97 11.97 -26.53
N ASN A 43 -1.50 13.17 -26.85
CA ASN A 43 -0.89 14.18 -25.99
C ASN A 43 -1.62 14.54 -24.69
N SER A 44 -0.83 15.02 -23.74
CA SER A 44 -1.22 15.72 -22.50
C SER A 44 -1.86 17.11 -22.70
N GLY A 45 -2.54 17.33 -23.84
CA GLY A 45 -3.19 18.59 -24.17
C GLY A 45 -4.58 18.75 -23.52
N PRO A 46 -5.19 19.94 -23.64
CA PRO A 46 -6.61 20.13 -23.31
C PRO A 46 -7.53 19.34 -24.27
N ALA A 47 -8.85 19.44 -24.09
CA ALA A 47 -9.82 18.82 -25.00
C ALA A 47 -9.87 19.53 -26.38
N PRO A 48 -10.10 18.80 -27.50
CA PRO A 48 -10.18 19.38 -28.85
C PRO A 48 -11.43 20.26 -29.05
N PRO A 49 -11.33 21.34 -29.86
CA PRO A 49 -12.49 22.18 -30.20
C PRO A 49 -13.55 21.39 -30.98
N GLN A 50 -14.79 21.39 -30.48
CA GLN A 50 -15.91 20.70 -31.12
C GLN A 50 -16.52 21.50 -32.29
N GLY A 51 -17.13 20.78 -33.25
CA GLY A 51 -17.84 21.37 -34.39
C GLY A 51 -16.93 21.81 -35.54
N LEU A 52 -15.96 20.98 -35.93
CA LEU A 52 -15.22 21.17 -37.18
C LEU A 52 -16.01 20.60 -38.38
N PRO A 53 -15.96 21.24 -39.56
CA PRO A 53 -16.54 20.68 -40.77
C PRO A 53 -15.69 19.49 -41.24
N TYR A 54 -16.31 18.35 -41.52
CA TYR A 54 -15.63 17.23 -42.17
C TYR A 54 -15.03 17.67 -43.53
N PRO A 55 -13.77 17.31 -43.87
CA PRO A 55 -12.88 16.35 -43.23
C PRO A 55 -11.76 17.00 -42.37
N TRP A 56 -12.07 18.06 -41.60
CA TRP A 56 -11.08 18.71 -40.74
C TRP A 56 -11.06 18.13 -39.31
N ILE A 57 -9.85 17.86 -38.82
CA ILE A 57 -9.54 17.41 -37.46
C ILE A 57 -8.71 18.44 -36.71
N ALA A 58 -8.75 18.38 -35.38
CA ALA A 58 -7.86 19.14 -34.50
C ALA A 58 -6.62 18.30 -34.12
N ARG A 59 -5.47 18.97 -34.01
CA ARG A 59 -4.22 18.43 -33.42
C ARG A 59 -3.59 19.49 -32.51
N TRP A 60 -3.07 19.06 -31.38
CA TRP A 60 -2.44 19.93 -30.38
C TRP A 60 -0.95 20.09 -30.69
N ASP A 61 -0.44 21.32 -30.64
CA ASP A 61 0.99 21.61 -30.71
C ASP A 61 1.50 21.99 -29.32
N ASP A 62 2.32 21.12 -28.71
CA ASP A 62 2.88 21.35 -27.37
C ASP A 62 3.97 22.43 -27.33
N ARG A 63 4.56 22.80 -28.47
CA ARG A 63 5.57 23.87 -28.55
C ARG A 63 4.89 25.24 -28.57
N ASP A 64 3.82 25.37 -29.35
CA ASP A 64 3.06 26.61 -29.47
C ASP A 64 1.89 26.71 -28.46
N GLN A 65 1.63 25.64 -27.70
CA GLN A 65 0.55 25.52 -26.70
C GLN A 65 -0.84 25.91 -27.26
N ARG A 66 -1.13 25.46 -28.50
CA ARG A 66 -2.37 25.77 -29.21
C ARG A 66 -2.79 24.66 -30.17
N TRP A 67 -4.05 24.72 -30.61
CA TRP A 67 -4.58 23.85 -31.64
C TRP A 67 -4.18 24.30 -33.05
N PHE A 68 -3.84 23.34 -33.91
CA PHE A 68 -3.89 23.47 -35.36
C PHE A 68 -4.91 22.50 -35.95
N TYR A 69 -5.35 22.79 -37.16
CA TYR A 69 -6.35 22.02 -37.89
C TYR A 69 -5.69 21.36 -39.10
N VAL A 70 -6.04 20.10 -39.34
CA VAL A 70 -5.55 19.32 -40.49
C VAL A 70 -6.75 18.81 -41.28
N ASN A 71 -6.69 18.94 -42.60
CA ASN A 71 -7.65 18.33 -43.51
C ASN A 71 -7.18 16.90 -43.83
N GLU A 72 -7.95 15.88 -43.44
CA GLU A 72 -7.53 14.47 -43.59
C GLU A 72 -7.51 13.98 -45.06
N GLN A 73 -8.12 14.72 -45.99
CA GLN A 73 -8.15 14.37 -47.41
C GLN A 73 -7.10 15.11 -48.24
N THR A 74 -6.77 16.36 -47.91
CA THR A 74 -5.78 17.17 -48.65
C THR A 74 -4.41 17.25 -47.96
N GLY A 75 -4.31 16.90 -46.67
CA GLY A 75 -3.12 17.09 -45.85
C GLY A 75 -2.82 18.55 -45.47
N GLU A 76 -3.69 19.48 -45.88
CA GLU A 76 -3.59 20.91 -45.61
C GLU A 76 -3.61 21.20 -44.10
N ARG A 77 -2.87 22.22 -43.67
CA ARG A 77 -2.77 22.63 -42.26
C ARG A 77 -3.09 24.10 -42.09
N SER A 78 -3.93 24.42 -41.11
CA SER A 78 -4.30 25.80 -40.75
C SER A 78 -4.16 26.02 -39.25
N TRP A 79 -3.76 27.23 -38.85
CA TRP A 79 -3.87 27.71 -37.46
C TRP A 79 -5.22 28.41 -37.20
N GLU A 80 -5.92 28.82 -38.26
CA GLU A 80 -7.27 29.39 -38.18
C GLU A 80 -8.33 28.29 -38.29
N ARG A 81 -9.39 28.40 -37.50
CA ARG A 81 -10.46 27.39 -37.45
C ARG A 81 -11.25 27.36 -38.78
N PRO A 82 -11.36 26.21 -39.46
CA PRO A 82 -12.24 26.05 -40.61
C PRO A 82 -13.72 26.31 -40.24
N TYR A 83 -14.36 27.25 -40.94
CA TYR A 83 -15.79 27.55 -40.76
C TYR A 83 -16.64 26.79 -41.77
N GLY A 84 -17.52 25.90 -41.28
CA GLY A 84 -18.51 25.21 -42.11
C GLY A 84 -19.72 26.10 -42.37
N GLY A 85 -19.91 26.55 -43.62
CA GLY A 85 -20.99 27.45 -44.00
C GLY A 85 -22.24 26.74 -44.54
N SER A 86 -23.34 26.80 -43.78
CA SER A 86 -24.71 26.67 -44.30
C SER A 86 -25.50 27.91 -43.85
N GLY A 87 -25.54 28.95 -44.68
CA GLY A 87 -25.87 30.31 -44.23
C GLY A 87 -27.28 30.80 -44.57
N SER A 88 -27.70 31.88 -43.90
CA SER A 88 -28.65 32.87 -44.41
C SER A 88 -28.62 34.17 -43.59
N GLY A 89 -28.42 35.30 -44.28
CA GLY A 89 -28.94 36.62 -43.89
C GLY A 89 -28.20 37.46 -42.85
N GLY A 90 -27.84 38.69 -43.24
CA GLY A 90 -27.94 39.85 -42.33
C GLY A 90 -26.64 40.54 -41.87
N ALA A 91 -26.25 41.57 -42.62
CA ALA A 91 -25.59 42.78 -42.10
C ALA A 91 -26.35 44.00 -42.69
N PRO A 92 -26.20 45.25 -42.20
CA PRO A 92 -25.32 45.75 -41.12
C PRO A 92 -26.08 46.59 -40.04
N SER A 93 -25.39 47.10 -39.00
CA SER A 93 -25.46 48.53 -38.59
C SER A 93 -24.51 48.88 -37.41
N TYR A 94 -24.19 50.17 -37.33
CA TYR A 94 -23.27 50.92 -36.47
C TYR A 94 -23.57 50.92 -34.95
N GLY A 95 -22.53 51.17 -34.14
CA GLY A 95 -22.63 51.61 -32.73
C GLY A 95 -21.25 51.94 -32.13
N GLU A 96 -21.02 53.19 -31.73
CA GLU A 96 -19.69 53.69 -31.28
C GLU A 96 -19.48 53.68 -29.75
N ARG A 97 -18.21 53.57 -29.32
CA ARG A 97 -17.45 54.43 -28.35
C ARG A 97 -16.61 53.63 -27.33
N SER A 98 -15.59 54.21 -26.68
CA SER A 98 -14.36 54.91 -27.15
C SER A 98 -13.46 55.21 -25.93
N TYR A 99 -12.14 55.34 -26.14
CA TYR A 99 -11.10 55.77 -25.18
C TYR A 99 -10.78 54.78 -24.02
N GLY A 100 -9.51 54.60 -23.61
CA GLY A 100 -8.29 55.19 -24.17
C GLY A 100 -6.98 54.55 -23.68
N GLN A 101 -5.93 54.72 -24.49
CA GLN A 101 -4.51 54.44 -24.20
C GLN A 101 -3.89 55.65 -23.44
N PRO A 102 -2.84 55.48 -22.61
CA PRO A 102 -1.48 55.35 -23.17
C PRO A 102 -0.51 54.39 -22.44
N GLN A 103 0.52 53.93 -23.17
CA GLN A 103 1.77 53.40 -22.59
C GLN A 103 2.65 54.52 -21.99
N PRO A 104 3.76 54.20 -21.31
CA PRO A 104 5.00 54.08 -22.09
C PRO A 104 5.93 52.90 -21.72
N SER A 105 6.49 52.28 -22.76
CA SER A 105 7.87 51.76 -22.89
C SER A 105 8.77 51.71 -21.63
N TYR A 106 9.27 50.51 -21.33
CA TYR A 106 10.71 50.25 -21.27
C TYR A 106 11.02 48.89 -21.92
N GLY A 107 12.20 48.77 -22.53
CA GLY A 107 12.68 47.51 -23.09
C GLY A 107 14.20 47.42 -23.05
N TYR A 108 14.72 46.19 -23.07
CA TYR A 108 16.11 45.88 -23.40
C TYR A 108 16.15 44.50 -24.06
N GLY A 109 17.03 44.32 -25.05
CA GLY A 109 17.09 43.10 -25.86
C GLY A 109 18.38 42.30 -25.68
N GLY A 110 18.37 41.06 -26.17
CA GLY A 110 19.52 40.18 -26.25
C GLY A 110 19.09 38.71 -26.40
N GLY A 111 19.62 37.91 -27.33
CA GLY A 111 20.63 38.28 -28.33
C GLY A 111 21.39 37.13 -28.99
N TYR A 112 20.86 35.91 -29.03
CA TYR A 112 21.51 34.71 -29.60
C TYR A 112 20.46 33.84 -30.31
N GLY A 113 20.78 33.04 -31.33
CA GLY A 113 22.08 32.78 -31.95
C GLY A 113 22.15 31.35 -32.49
N GLN A 114 21.60 31.11 -33.69
CA GLN A 114 21.76 29.86 -34.46
C GLN A 114 22.83 30.08 -35.55
N PRO A 115 23.54 29.03 -36.06
CA PRO A 115 22.91 27.88 -36.72
C PRO A 115 23.61 26.50 -36.56
N GLN A 116 23.05 25.50 -37.27
CA GLN A 116 23.66 24.35 -37.98
C GLN A 116 25.07 23.85 -37.54
N GLY A 117 25.35 22.57 -37.32
CA GLY A 117 24.56 21.32 -37.51
C GLY A 117 25.24 20.35 -38.50
N GLN A 118 25.20 19.04 -38.23
CA GLN A 118 25.59 17.98 -39.19
C GLN A 118 24.99 16.61 -38.84
N ARG A 119 24.92 15.71 -39.83
CA ARG A 119 24.39 14.34 -39.75
C ARG A 119 25.34 13.40 -40.48
N VAL A 120 25.79 12.33 -39.80
CA VAL A 120 26.63 11.26 -40.37
C VAL A 120 26.03 9.91 -39.96
N GLU A 121 26.19 8.88 -40.79
CA GLU A 121 25.47 7.61 -40.67
C GLU A 121 26.44 6.40 -40.67
N ARG A 122 26.10 5.36 -39.88
CA ARG A 122 26.76 4.02 -39.83
C ARG A 122 28.19 4.03 -39.21
N LYS A 123 28.74 2.91 -38.73
CA LYS A 123 28.38 1.48 -38.88
C LYS A 123 28.87 0.66 -37.66
N ASP A 124 28.36 -0.56 -37.48
CA ASP A 124 28.78 -1.49 -36.43
C ASP A 124 30.23 -1.99 -36.58
N HIS A 125 30.85 -2.44 -35.48
CA HIS A 125 31.69 -3.64 -35.45
C HIS A 125 31.85 -4.22 -34.03
N THR A 126 32.25 -5.48 -33.96
CA THR A 126 32.24 -6.37 -32.78
C THR A 126 33.66 -6.65 -32.26
N MET A 127 33.76 -7.37 -31.13
CA MET A 127 34.99 -7.97 -30.53
C MET A 127 35.91 -7.00 -29.78
N MET A 128 36.73 -7.45 -28.82
CA MET A 128 36.67 -8.62 -27.91
C MET A 128 37.79 -8.44 -26.88
N TYR A 129 37.57 -8.80 -25.61
CA TYR A 129 38.63 -9.37 -24.78
C TYR A 129 38.07 -10.58 -24.03
N ALA A 130 38.79 -11.70 -24.11
CA ALA A 130 38.41 -12.98 -23.55
C ALA A 130 39.66 -13.73 -23.08
N GLY A 131 39.45 -14.71 -22.19
CA GLY A 131 40.49 -15.57 -21.62
C GLY A 131 40.78 -15.24 -20.15
N ALA A 132 41.14 -16.22 -19.31
CA ALA A 132 41.21 -17.68 -19.50
C ALA A 132 41.41 -18.32 -18.10
N ALA A 133 41.18 -19.62 -17.83
CA ALA A 133 40.33 -20.68 -18.42
C ALA A 133 40.19 -21.77 -17.31
N GLY A 134 39.07 -22.48 -17.17
CA GLY A 134 38.89 -23.82 -17.77
C GLY A 134 39.05 -24.93 -16.71
N ALA A 135 38.75 -26.21 -16.94
CA ALA A 135 37.96 -26.86 -18.01
C ALA A 135 37.64 -28.33 -17.61
N ALA A 136 36.75 -29.00 -18.39
CA ALA A 136 36.27 -30.39 -18.25
C ALA A 136 35.31 -30.68 -17.07
N GLY A 137 34.38 -31.63 -17.15
CA GLY A 137 34.03 -32.56 -18.25
C GLY A 137 32.56 -32.47 -18.70
N LEU A 138 32.21 -33.11 -19.82
CA LEU A 138 30.89 -33.00 -20.46
C LEU A 138 30.32 -34.38 -20.88
N VAL A 139 28.98 -34.47 -20.88
CA VAL A 139 28.13 -35.51 -21.51
C VAL A 139 28.18 -36.93 -20.91
N GLY A 140 27.04 -37.33 -20.35
CA GLY A 140 26.67 -38.71 -20.06
C GLY A 140 25.61 -38.77 -18.94
N GLY A 141 24.35 -39.11 -19.20
CA GLY A 141 23.65 -39.37 -20.46
C GLY A 141 22.19 -39.78 -20.19
N ALA A 142 21.27 -39.57 -21.13
CA ALA A 142 19.86 -39.88 -20.90
C ALA A 142 19.57 -41.39 -20.99
N LEU A 143 19.64 -42.10 -19.84
CA LEU A 143 19.09 -43.43 -19.61
C LEU A 143 18.94 -43.66 -18.09
N MET A 144 18.07 -44.60 -17.67
CA MET A 144 17.67 -44.87 -16.28
C MET A 144 16.89 -43.70 -15.62
N MET A 145 15.62 -43.78 -15.23
CA MET A 145 14.61 -44.85 -15.31
C MET A 145 14.98 -46.21 -14.72
N HIS A 146 15.35 -46.25 -13.43
CA HIS A 146 14.72 -47.19 -12.49
C HIS A 146 14.82 -46.70 -11.04
N GLU A 147 14.18 -47.45 -10.15
CA GLU A 147 13.99 -47.28 -8.71
C GLU A 147 15.17 -46.73 -7.89
N GLY A 148 14.83 -45.95 -6.85
CA GLY A 148 14.90 -46.43 -5.45
C GLY A 148 16.26 -46.75 -4.84
N GLU A 149 16.56 -46.04 -3.74
CA GLU A 149 17.63 -46.27 -2.76
C GLU A 149 19.09 -46.02 -3.22
N LYS A 150 19.93 -45.61 -2.24
CA LYS A 150 21.38 -45.36 -2.34
C LYS A 150 21.86 -44.06 -2.99
N ILE A 151 21.41 -42.93 -2.43
CA ILE A 151 22.24 -41.72 -2.32
C ILE A 151 22.41 -41.40 -0.83
N HIS A 152 23.37 -42.05 -0.18
CA HIS A 152 23.72 -41.77 1.22
C HIS A 152 25.21 -41.99 1.57
N GLU A 153 26.03 -42.41 0.61
CA GLU A 153 27.48 -42.67 0.76
C GLU A 153 28.31 -41.80 -0.22
N ARG A 154 27.79 -40.61 -0.57
CA ARG A 154 28.43 -39.72 -1.54
C ARG A 154 28.26 -38.22 -1.25
N TRP A 155 27.94 -37.89 0.01
CA TRP A 155 27.82 -36.51 0.47
C TRP A 155 28.96 -36.16 1.44
N ASP A 156 29.45 -37.11 2.22
CA ASP A 156 30.54 -36.92 3.18
C ASP A 156 31.88 -36.56 2.51
N GLU A 157 32.22 -37.18 1.37
CA GLU A 157 33.41 -36.82 0.56
C GLU A 157 33.37 -35.38 0.00
N ASP A 158 32.18 -34.75 -0.05
CA ASP A 158 32.01 -33.36 -0.49
C ASP A 158 31.91 -32.36 0.69
N LYS A 159 31.78 -32.88 1.92
CA LYS A 159 31.62 -32.07 3.15
C LYS A 159 32.96 -31.52 3.64
N GLU A 160 33.98 -32.37 3.77
CA GLU A 160 35.34 -31.98 4.21
C GLU A 160 35.92 -30.83 3.35
N ARG A 161 35.65 -30.85 2.04
CA ARG A 161 36.13 -29.84 1.09
C ARG A 161 35.48 -28.46 1.23
N ILE A 162 34.32 -28.37 1.88
CA ILE A 162 33.62 -27.10 2.14
C ILE A 162 34.09 -26.49 3.46
N GLU A 163 34.44 -27.31 4.45
CA GLU A 163 34.86 -26.86 5.78
C GLU A 163 36.24 -26.16 5.76
N GLU A 164 37.17 -26.56 4.89
CA GLU A 164 38.48 -25.89 4.70
C GLU A 164 38.41 -24.45 4.11
N ASN A 165 37.24 -23.96 3.65
CA ASN A 165 37.13 -22.66 2.95
C ASN A 165 36.28 -21.60 3.68
N VAL A 166 36.09 -21.75 5.00
CA VAL A 166 35.38 -20.76 5.85
C VAL A 166 36.33 -20.00 6.80
N GLU A 167 37.56 -20.47 7.00
CA GLU A 167 38.59 -19.77 7.80
C GLU A 167 39.29 -18.60 7.08
N ASP A 168 38.52 -17.62 6.54
CA ASP A 168 39.02 -16.24 6.40
C ASP A 168 37.91 -15.23 6.00
N PHE A 169 37.22 -14.61 6.97
CA PHE A 169 36.70 -13.24 6.80
C PHE A 169 36.50 -12.54 8.17
N PRO A 170 36.84 -11.25 8.33
CA PRO A 170 37.32 -10.79 9.66
C PRO A 170 36.24 -10.29 10.62
N GLU A 171 36.46 -10.55 11.91
CA GLU A 171 35.88 -9.78 13.01
C GLU A 171 36.23 -8.28 12.83
N ASN A 172 35.23 -7.38 12.82
CA ASN A 172 35.36 -5.95 13.22
C ASN A 172 34.02 -5.18 13.10
N ALA A 173 32.95 -5.67 13.74
CA ALA A 173 31.59 -5.08 13.63
C ALA A 173 31.05 -4.44 14.94
N ALA A 174 31.93 -4.01 15.86
CA ALA A 174 31.51 -3.48 17.17
C ALA A 174 32.29 -2.22 17.59
N ARG A 175 31.92 -1.03 17.07
CA ARG A 175 32.56 0.23 17.51
C ARG A 175 31.76 1.53 17.31
N TRP A 176 30.63 1.69 18.02
CA TRP A 176 30.05 3.04 18.21
C TRP A 176 29.28 3.25 19.53
N THR A 177 29.97 3.09 20.66
CA THR A 177 29.64 3.80 21.91
C THR A 177 30.85 4.64 22.32
N GLY A 178 30.71 5.95 22.23
CA GLY A 178 31.77 6.90 22.53
C GLY A 178 31.53 7.64 23.82
N GLU A 179 32.08 7.15 24.93
CA GLU A 179 32.53 8.03 26.01
C GLU A 179 33.67 7.38 26.82
N LYS A 180 34.73 8.15 27.07
CA LYS A 180 35.83 7.72 27.94
C LYS A 180 35.60 8.27 29.33
N ASN A 181 35.68 7.41 30.34
CA ASN A 181 36.32 7.75 31.60
C ASN A 181 37.23 6.59 31.98
N ALA A 182 38.54 6.81 31.87
CA ALA A 182 39.52 5.99 32.55
C ALA A 182 39.83 6.66 33.89
N ASP A 183 39.92 5.89 34.97
CA ASP A 183 41.22 5.61 35.56
C ASP A 183 41.12 4.67 36.77
N ASN A 184 41.97 3.64 36.72
CA ASN A 184 42.69 3.08 37.86
C ASN A 184 41.88 2.59 39.10
N HIS A 185 41.71 1.27 39.24
CA HIS A 185 42.55 0.39 40.08
C HIS A 185 42.13 -1.07 39.87
N GLY A 186 43.09 -2.01 39.86
CA GLY A 186 42.83 -3.42 39.52
C GLY A 186 42.77 -4.38 40.71
N TYR A 187 42.38 -5.62 40.44
CA TYR A 187 42.78 -6.82 41.20
C TYR A 187 42.90 -8.03 40.25
N GLN A 188 43.32 -9.19 40.78
CA GLN A 188 44.07 -10.21 40.04
C GLN A 188 43.21 -11.26 39.30
N VAL A 189 43.87 -11.94 38.35
CA VAL A 189 43.39 -13.16 37.66
C VAL A 189 43.25 -14.33 38.66
N GLY A 190 42.26 -15.20 38.44
CA GLY A 190 42.05 -16.45 39.18
C GLY A 190 41.90 -17.65 38.23
N GLU A 191 42.42 -18.80 38.64
CA GLU A 191 42.79 -19.92 37.76
C GLU A 191 42.32 -21.29 38.32
N VAL A 192 41.81 -22.27 37.55
CA VAL A 192 41.39 -22.25 36.13
C VAL A 192 39.88 -22.51 35.98
N GLU A 193 39.25 -23.60 35.48
CA GLU A 193 39.63 -24.91 34.94
C GLU A 193 38.66 -25.30 33.78
N ARG A 194 38.96 -26.41 33.11
CA ARG A 194 38.28 -27.07 31.97
C ARG A 194 36.75 -26.95 31.76
N ILE A 195 36.43 -26.76 30.48
CA ILE A 195 35.23 -27.23 29.76
C ILE A 195 35.09 -28.77 29.86
N PRO A 196 33.89 -29.33 30.12
CA PRO A 196 33.54 -30.70 29.79
C PRO A 196 33.14 -30.87 28.31
N GLU A 197 33.49 -32.01 27.72
CA GLU A 197 33.23 -32.37 26.32
C GLU A 197 31.74 -32.71 26.06
N ASN A 198 31.30 -32.75 24.78
CA ASN A 198 29.97 -33.15 24.23
C ASN A 198 28.99 -32.06 23.70
N ILE A 199 29.47 -31.10 22.89
CA ILE A 199 28.56 -30.20 22.13
C ILE A 199 27.73 -30.93 21.04
N GLU A 200 28.21 -32.06 20.53
CA GLU A 200 27.56 -32.80 19.42
C GLU A 200 26.26 -33.50 19.85
N GLU A 201 26.20 -34.11 21.05
CA GLU A 201 24.98 -34.75 21.61
C GLU A 201 23.80 -33.78 21.88
N ARG A 202 23.98 -32.49 21.57
CA ARG A 202 22.99 -31.43 21.76
C ARG A 202 22.39 -30.90 20.46
N TRP A 203 22.97 -31.21 19.29
CA TRP A 203 22.39 -30.85 17.99
C TRP A 203 21.48 -31.94 17.41
N ASP A 204 21.86 -33.21 17.53
CA ASP A 204 21.05 -34.39 17.16
C ASP A 204 19.73 -34.53 17.94
N ARG A 205 19.45 -33.62 18.89
CA ARG A 205 18.18 -33.50 19.63
C ARG A 205 17.35 -32.26 19.27
N THR A 206 17.75 -31.55 18.22
CA THR A 206 17.10 -30.33 17.74
C THR A 206 16.36 -30.54 16.42
N GLU A 207 16.83 -31.46 15.55
CA GLU A 207 16.23 -31.72 14.23
C GLU A 207 14.89 -32.47 14.34
N ASP A 208 14.86 -33.62 15.03
CA ASP A 208 13.63 -34.35 15.44
C ASP A 208 12.57 -33.46 16.12
N ARG A 209 13.01 -32.35 16.74
CA ARG A 209 12.17 -31.44 17.52
C ARG A 209 11.64 -30.24 16.73
N ILE A 210 11.88 -30.20 15.42
CA ILE A 210 11.35 -29.19 14.50
C ILE A 210 10.28 -29.79 13.58
N GLU A 211 10.46 -31.03 13.09
CA GLU A 211 9.44 -31.70 12.27
C GLU A 211 8.18 -32.06 13.10
N ASN A 212 8.36 -32.64 14.29
CA ASN A 212 7.26 -32.97 15.21
C ASN A 212 6.52 -31.74 15.82
N LYS A 213 6.83 -30.51 15.37
CA LYS A 213 6.18 -29.26 15.82
C LYS A 213 5.29 -28.58 14.77
N TRP A 214 5.15 -29.13 13.57
CA TRP A 214 4.14 -28.68 12.60
C TRP A 214 2.85 -29.50 12.63
N ASP A 215 2.91 -30.80 12.95
CA ASP A 215 1.73 -31.65 13.05
C ASP A 215 0.95 -31.47 14.37
N ASN A 216 1.61 -31.00 15.45
CA ASN A 216 0.99 -30.78 16.76
C ASN A 216 0.46 -29.33 16.98
N ALA A 217 0.14 -28.61 15.90
CA ALA A 217 -0.36 -27.23 15.97
C ALA A 217 -1.90 -27.11 15.93
N VAL A 218 -2.62 -28.23 16.05
CA VAL A 218 -4.08 -28.32 15.88
C VAL A 218 -4.83 -28.96 17.06
N ASP A 219 -4.20 -29.86 17.82
CA ASP A 219 -4.89 -30.65 18.86
C ASP A 219 -4.72 -30.12 20.33
N ASP A 220 -3.84 -29.15 20.59
CA ASP A 220 -3.65 -28.54 21.92
C ASP A 220 -4.56 -27.30 22.15
N VAL A 221 -5.89 -27.51 22.13
CA VAL A 221 -6.89 -26.49 22.56
C VAL A 221 -7.75 -27.01 23.71
N GLU A 222 -7.19 -27.82 24.62
CA GLU A 222 -7.91 -28.23 25.84
C GLU A 222 -7.05 -28.49 27.11
N GLU A 223 -5.91 -27.81 27.28
CA GLU A 223 -5.36 -27.56 28.63
C GLU A 223 -4.41 -26.34 28.66
N PHE A 224 -4.66 -25.38 29.56
CA PHE A 224 -3.87 -24.14 29.66
C PHE A 224 -3.18 -24.04 31.03
N PRO A 225 -1.90 -24.44 31.16
CA PRO A 225 -1.20 -24.33 32.44
C PRO A 225 -0.94 -22.87 32.80
N GLU A 226 -1.26 -22.51 34.05
CA GLU A 226 -0.87 -21.23 34.64
C GLU A 226 0.67 -21.10 34.75
N ASN A 227 1.16 -19.94 35.20
CA ASN A 227 2.59 -19.63 35.47
C ASN A 227 3.46 -19.14 34.29
N ALA A 228 2.96 -18.23 33.46
CA ALA A 228 3.74 -17.52 32.42
C ALA A 228 4.10 -16.06 32.77
N ALA A 229 4.33 -15.73 34.05
CA ALA A 229 4.61 -14.37 34.52
C ALA A 229 6.08 -14.19 34.99
N GLY A 230 7.01 -14.11 34.04
CA GLY A 230 8.43 -13.82 34.29
C GLY A 230 8.97 -12.70 33.38
N TRP A 231 10.06 -12.05 33.79
CA TRP A 231 10.77 -10.99 33.04
C TRP A 231 10.10 -9.60 32.95
N VAL A 232 9.66 -9.04 34.09
CA VAL A 232 9.66 -7.57 34.29
C VAL A 232 10.41 -7.21 35.59
N GLY A 233 11.70 -6.93 35.47
CA GLY A 233 12.49 -6.27 36.51
C GLY A 233 12.64 -4.77 36.21
N ARG A 234 12.62 -3.84 37.16
CA ARG A 234 12.56 -3.95 38.64
C ARG A 234 11.74 -2.79 39.20
N LYS A 235 11.12 -2.98 40.35
CA LYS A 235 10.77 -1.89 41.28
C LYS A 235 11.31 -2.26 42.67
N VAL A 236 11.83 -1.27 43.39
CA VAL A 236 12.38 -1.44 44.75
C VAL A 236 11.32 -1.02 45.75
N GLY A 237 11.09 -1.82 46.80
CA GLY A 237 10.17 -1.45 47.89
C GLY A 237 9.58 -2.62 48.65
N GLU A 238 10.39 -3.19 49.56
CA GLU A 238 9.99 -3.93 50.77
C GLU A 238 9.19 -5.24 50.61
N VAL A 239 9.24 -6.08 51.66
CA VAL A 239 8.72 -7.45 51.68
C VAL A 239 7.86 -7.61 52.92
N GLU A 240 6.61 -8.00 52.74
CA GLU A 240 5.85 -8.72 53.77
C GLU A 240 5.28 -10.02 53.17
N GLN A 241 5.16 -11.02 54.04
CA GLN A 241 5.05 -12.43 53.68
C GLN A 241 3.62 -12.92 53.85
N PHE A 242 2.99 -13.34 52.75
CA PHE A 242 1.75 -14.12 52.81
C PHE A 242 2.07 -15.61 52.68
N GLY A 243 1.54 -16.39 53.61
CA GLY A 243 1.74 -17.85 53.68
C GLY A 243 0.70 -18.62 52.87
N ASP A 244 1.01 -19.89 52.66
CA ASP A 244 0.25 -20.83 51.83
C ASP A 244 -1.12 -21.18 52.45
N ASN A 245 -2.15 -21.37 51.61
CA ASN A 245 -3.11 -22.51 51.69
C ASN A 245 -4.27 -22.44 50.67
N ILE A 246 -4.41 -23.52 49.89
CA ILE A 246 -5.65 -24.28 49.61
C ILE A 246 -6.74 -23.65 48.71
N ASP A 247 -6.72 -24.13 47.46
CA ASP A 247 -7.75 -24.89 46.73
C ASP A 247 -9.18 -24.36 46.44
N TYR A 248 -9.58 -24.74 45.22
CA TYR A 248 -10.87 -24.68 44.54
C TYR A 248 -12.17 -24.83 45.35
N ALA A 249 -13.15 -23.98 45.02
CA ALA A 249 -14.55 -24.40 44.85
C ALA A 249 -15.33 -23.41 43.95
N TYR A 250 -15.87 -23.89 42.83
CA TYR A 250 -17.11 -23.33 42.25
C TYR A 250 -18.28 -23.98 43.00
N ASP A 251 -19.26 -23.22 43.50
CA ASP A 251 -20.56 -23.06 42.81
C ASP A 251 -21.54 -22.14 43.59
N GLU A 252 -22.68 -21.85 42.95
CA GLU A 252 -23.92 -21.22 43.46
C GLU A 252 -23.88 -19.86 44.19
N GLY A 253 -24.65 -18.90 43.68
CA GLY A 253 -24.76 -17.56 44.25
C GLY A 253 -25.87 -17.40 45.31
N ARG A 254 -25.56 -16.68 46.39
CA ARG A 254 -26.57 -16.13 47.33
C ARG A 254 -26.19 -14.73 47.78
N ALA A 255 -27.09 -13.77 47.61
CA ALA A 255 -26.86 -12.39 48.02
C ALA A 255 -27.21 -12.19 49.51
N GLU A 256 -26.19 -12.09 50.37
CA GLU A 256 -26.31 -11.59 51.74
C GLU A 256 -25.27 -10.48 51.98
N GLY A 257 -25.71 -9.38 52.57
CA GLY A 257 -24.99 -8.10 52.53
C GLY A 257 -23.88 -7.95 53.57
N ARG A 258 -22.85 -7.20 53.20
CA ARG A 258 -22.00 -6.43 54.13
C ARG A 258 -21.96 -4.98 53.70
N ASP A 259 -23.03 -4.26 54.00
CA ASP A 259 -22.96 -2.81 54.17
C ASP A 259 -22.01 -2.51 55.33
N ASP A 260 -20.76 -2.13 55.03
CA ASP A 260 -20.05 -1.04 55.73
C ASP A 260 -18.66 -0.76 55.12
N CYS A 261 -18.66 -0.18 53.91
CA CYS A 261 -17.55 0.64 53.42
C CYS A 261 -18.08 1.76 52.50
N GLN A 262 -19.00 2.59 53.02
CA GLN A 262 -19.58 3.67 52.24
C GLN A 262 -18.57 4.80 51.98
N ARG A 263 -18.65 5.39 50.78
CA ARG A 263 -18.02 6.66 50.36
C ARG A 263 -16.48 6.71 50.35
N LEU A 264 -15.89 5.91 49.47
CA LEU A 264 -15.10 6.55 48.41
C LEU A 264 -16.04 6.86 47.25
N THR A 265 -16.08 8.10 46.80
CA THR A 265 -17.04 8.52 45.76
C THR A 265 -16.60 8.02 44.39
N TRP A 266 -17.56 7.46 43.65
CA TRP A 266 -17.43 7.13 42.22
C TRP A 266 -17.40 8.42 41.39
N THR A 267 -16.34 9.21 41.56
CA THR A 267 -16.17 10.56 41.02
C THR A 267 -15.84 10.52 39.53
N ALA A 268 -16.84 10.12 38.73
CA ALA A 268 -16.76 9.90 37.29
C ALA A 268 -15.62 8.95 36.87
N MET A 269 -15.98 7.72 36.45
CA MET A 269 -15.15 7.03 35.47
C MET A 269 -14.90 8.01 34.32
N SER A 270 -13.64 8.39 34.11
CA SER A 270 -13.26 9.16 32.93
C SER A 270 -13.72 8.40 31.70
N LYS A 271 -14.33 9.10 30.73
CA LYS A 271 -14.58 8.52 29.40
C LYS A 271 -13.31 7.79 28.95
N PRO A 272 -13.38 6.54 28.45
CA PRO A 272 -12.20 5.82 28.00
C PRO A 272 -11.42 6.71 27.04
N SER A 273 -10.19 7.03 27.41
CA SER A 273 -9.40 8.05 26.72
C SER A 273 -8.99 7.51 25.36
N LEU A 274 -9.44 8.16 24.29
CA LEU A 274 -9.06 7.80 22.92
C LEU A 274 -7.51 7.70 22.83
N PRO A 275 -6.94 6.74 22.10
CA PRO A 275 -5.49 6.43 22.17
C PRO A 275 -4.57 7.62 21.90
N LEU A 276 -5.01 8.56 21.06
CA LEU A 276 -4.27 9.77 20.67
C LEU A 276 -4.92 11.05 21.22
N ALA A 277 -5.76 10.95 22.24
CA ALA A 277 -6.40 12.10 22.89
C ALA A 277 -5.34 13.13 23.34
N GLY A 278 -5.48 14.36 22.82
CA GLY A 278 -4.57 15.46 23.10
C GLY A 278 -3.37 15.57 22.15
N VAL A 279 -3.09 14.59 21.29
CA VAL A 279 -2.09 14.70 20.21
C VAL A 279 -2.56 15.71 19.17
N ARG A 280 -1.69 16.66 18.80
CA ARG A 280 -1.98 17.75 17.85
C ARG A 280 -1.21 17.56 16.54
N VAL A 281 -1.93 17.39 15.44
CA VAL A 281 -1.38 17.04 14.12
C VAL A 281 -1.65 18.17 13.13
N VAL A 282 -0.59 18.72 12.54
CA VAL A 282 -0.69 19.63 11.40
C VAL A 282 -0.53 18.83 10.11
N GLU A 283 -1.54 18.85 9.25
CA GLU A 283 -1.51 18.18 7.93
C GLU A 283 -1.33 19.23 6.83
N LEU A 284 -0.21 19.24 6.10
CA LEU A 284 -0.14 20.07 4.89
C LEU A 284 -1.00 19.42 3.79
N ALA A 285 -1.90 20.18 3.16
CA ALA A 285 -2.82 19.60 2.16
C ALA A 285 -2.05 18.93 1.02
N GLY A 286 -2.42 17.67 0.74
CA GLY A 286 -1.78 16.77 -0.22
C GLY A 286 -2.79 15.84 -0.88
N LEU A 287 -2.36 14.61 -1.19
CA LEU A 287 -3.19 13.56 -1.80
C LEU A 287 -3.03 12.24 -1.02
N ALA A 288 -4.02 11.35 -1.15
CA ALA A 288 -4.11 9.96 -0.68
C ALA A 288 -3.28 9.58 0.58
N PRO A 289 -1.99 9.18 0.50
CA PRO A 289 -1.22 8.72 1.66
C PRO A 289 -1.16 9.69 2.85
N GLY A 290 -1.01 10.99 2.59
CA GLY A 290 -0.86 12.02 3.63
C GLY A 290 -2.16 12.22 4.40
N PRO A 291 -3.27 12.54 3.70
CA PRO A 291 -4.61 12.54 4.28
C PRO A 291 -5.01 11.21 4.91
N PHE A 292 -4.60 10.04 4.39
CA PHE A 292 -4.89 8.76 5.03
C PHE A 292 -4.16 8.58 6.37
N ALA A 293 -2.89 8.97 6.46
CA ALA A 293 -2.18 8.99 7.74
C ALA A 293 -2.87 9.94 8.75
N GLY A 294 -3.28 11.13 8.30
CA GLY A 294 -4.06 12.07 9.12
C GLY A 294 -5.45 11.56 9.50
N LEU A 295 -6.09 10.76 8.65
CA LEU A 295 -7.40 10.14 8.89
C LEU A 295 -7.31 9.11 10.02
N LEU A 296 -6.34 8.20 9.94
CA LEU A 296 -6.07 7.23 11.00
C LEU A 296 -5.78 7.91 12.35
N LEU A 297 -4.97 8.98 12.36
CA LEU A 297 -4.71 9.76 13.58
C LEU A 297 -6.01 10.37 14.15
N ALA A 298 -6.88 10.93 13.30
CA ALA A 298 -8.15 11.51 13.72
C ALA A 298 -9.13 10.48 14.29
N ASP A 299 -9.20 9.28 13.68
CA ASP A 299 -10.08 8.19 14.15
C ASP A 299 -9.68 7.66 15.53
N TYR A 300 -8.39 7.66 15.89
CA TYR A 300 -7.92 7.35 17.26
C TYR A 300 -7.87 8.59 18.18
N GLY A 301 -8.51 9.70 17.81
CA GLY A 301 -8.76 10.85 18.68
C GLY A 301 -7.70 11.95 18.69
N ALA A 302 -6.76 11.96 17.75
CA ALA A 302 -5.87 13.10 17.57
C ALA A 302 -6.63 14.32 17.02
N SER A 303 -6.25 15.51 17.46
CA SER A 303 -6.76 16.76 16.89
C SER A 303 -5.97 17.05 15.60
N VAL A 304 -6.63 17.00 14.45
CA VAL A 304 -6.00 17.19 13.14
C VAL A 304 -6.41 18.52 12.51
N LEU A 305 -5.44 19.39 12.30
CA LEU A 305 -5.57 20.70 11.65
C LEU A 305 -4.86 20.67 10.30
N ARG A 306 -5.63 20.69 9.23
CA ARG A 306 -5.16 20.74 7.86
C ARG A 306 -4.85 22.18 7.42
N ILE A 307 -3.80 22.32 6.61
CA ILE A 307 -3.37 23.58 6.00
C ILE A 307 -3.66 23.53 4.50
N ASP A 308 -4.80 24.07 4.09
CA ASP A 308 -5.19 24.22 2.69
C ASP A 308 -4.63 25.53 2.08
N ARG A 309 -4.71 25.65 0.74
CA ARG A 309 -4.17 26.80 0.00
C ARG A 309 -5.28 27.77 -0.39
N PRO A 310 -4.98 29.07 -0.57
CA PRO A 310 -6.00 30.03 -1.00
C PRO A 310 -6.63 29.61 -2.34
N ASN A 311 -7.97 29.66 -2.40
CA ASN A 311 -8.77 29.25 -3.56
C ASN A 311 -8.59 27.78 -4.02
N SER A 312 -8.04 26.86 -3.20
CA SER A 312 -7.95 25.45 -3.59
C SER A 312 -9.27 24.71 -3.34
N PHE A 313 -9.91 24.20 -4.40
CA PHE A 313 -10.90 23.15 -4.27
C PHE A 313 -10.21 21.82 -3.91
N SER A 314 -10.82 21.01 -3.05
CA SER A 314 -10.35 19.66 -2.73
C SER A 314 -11.49 18.66 -2.85
N ALA A 315 -11.29 17.61 -3.63
CA ALA A 315 -12.21 16.48 -3.76
C ALA A 315 -11.93 15.38 -2.70
N ASP A 316 -11.12 15.68 -1.69
CA ASP A 316 -10.56 14.72 -0.75
C ASP A 316 -11.59 14.26 0.29
N GLN A 317 -11.90 12.97 0.27
CA GLN A 317 -12.85 12.30 1.16
C GLN A 317 -12.19 11.76 2.45
N LEU A 318 -10.86 11.78 2.54
CA LEU A 318 -10.09 11.26 3.68
C LEU A 318 -10.02 12.29 4.81
N THR A 319 -11.17 12.89 5.14
CA THR A 319 -11.24 14.22 5.77
C THR A 319 -12.22 14.33 6.94
N ARG A 320 -13.00 13.28 7.28
CA ARG A 320 -13.80 13.22 8.52
C ARG A 320 -12.95 13.55 9.75
N ARG A 321 -13.57 14.17 10.77
CA ARG A 321 -12.95 14.61 12.05
C ARG A 321 -11.78 15.60 11.95
N LYS A 322 -11.32 15.97 10.75
CA LYS A 322 -10.31 17.01 10.56
C LYS A 322 -10.95 18.39 10.55
N THR A 323 -10.15 19.39 10.89
CA THR A 323 -10.46 20.81 10.66
C THR A 323 -9.46 21.41 9.69
N SER A 324 -9.77 22.54 9.05
CA SER A 324 -8.90 23.20 8.08
C SER A 324 -8.70 24.68 8.42
N ILE A 325 -7.49 25.19 8.14
CA ILE A 325 -7.23 26.61 7.92
C ILE A 325 -6.53 26.81 6.58
N THR A 326 -6.74 27.97 5.97
CA THR A 326 -6.14 28.34 4.69
C THR A 326 -4.94 29.25 4.92
N LEU A 327 -3.77 28.93 4.37
CA LEU A 327 -2.56 29.75 4.47
C LEU A 327 -1.84 29.86 3.12
N ASP A 328 -1.41 31.07 2.76
CA ASP A 328 -0.49 31.24 1.62
C ASP A 328 0.95 31.04 2.08
N LEU A 329 1.48 29.82 1.93
CA LEU A 329 2.85 29.50 2.38
C LEU A 329 3.97 30.24 1.60
N ARG A 330 3.63 31.14 0.67
CA ARG A 330 4.56 32.11 0.05
C ARG A 330 4.65 33.43 0.82
N ASP A 331 3.63 33.74 1.63
CA ASP A 331 3.56 34.94 2.47
C ASP A 331 4.31 34.72 3.80
N LYS A 332 5.14 35.70 4.16
CA LYS A 332 5.91 35.70 5.41
C LYS A 332 5.01 35.80 6.64
N ALA A 333 3.84 36.42 6.56
CA ALA A 333 2.88 36.45 7.67
C ALA A 333 2.24 35.08 7.88
N SER A 334 1.76 34.42 6.81
CA SER A 334 1.29 33.04 6.84
C SER A 334 2.37 32.05 7.35
N HIS A 335 3.64 32.23 6.96
CA HIS A 335 4.75 31.41 7.45
C HIS A 335 5.01 31.59 8.96
N ARG A 336 4.94 32.83 9.48
CA ARG A 336 5.01 33.10 10.95
C ARG A 336 3.84 32.43 11.69
N LEU A 337 2.63 32.49 11.13
CA LEU A 337 1.43 31.88 11.71
C LEU A 337 1.58 30.36 11.78
N LEU A 338 2.01 29.71 10.68
CA LEU A 338 2.25 28.27 10.65
C LEU A 338 3.32 27.83 11.66
N LEU A 339 4.46 28.51 11.74
CA LEU A 339 5.49 28.20 12.75
C LEU A 339 4.92 28.33 14.17
N SER A 340 4.15 29.38 14.44
CA SER A 340 3.52 29.61 15.75
C SER A 340 2.55 28.48 16.13
N VAL A 341 1.76 27.96 15.18
CA VAL A 341 0.93 26.76 15.38
C VAL A 341 1.79 25.51 15.61
N LEU A 342 2.86 25.33 14.84
CA LEU A 342 3.82 24.23 14.99
C LEU A 342 4.57 24.25 16.32
N SER A 343 4.68 25.40 17.00
CA SER A 343 5.18 25.49 18.38
C SER A 343 4.33 24.73 19.41
N LYS A 344 3.06 24.43 19.07
CA LYS A 344 2.09 23.68 19.88
C LYS A 344 1.64 22.36 19.25
N ALA A 345 2.21 21.98 18.12
CA ALA A 345 1.91 20.71 17.46
C ALA A 345 2.83 19.58 17.96
N ASP A 346 2.32 18.36 17.92
CA ASP A 346 3.09 17.13 18.16
C ASP A 346 3.63 16.54 16.86
N VAL A 347 2.87 16.66 15.77
CA VAL A 347 3.16 16.05 14.47
C VAL A 347 2.94 17.07 13.35
N LEU A 348 3.82 17.07 12.35
CA LEU A 348 3.62 17.69 11.04
C LEU A 348 3.67 16.61 9.96
N ILE A 349 2.67 16.56 9.07
CA ILE A 349 2.67 15.70 7.88
C ILE A 349 3.08 16.54 6.66
N ASP A 350 4.21 16.19 6.04
CA ASP A 350 4.79 16.75 4.80
C ASP A 350 4.60 15.75 3.64
N PRO A 351 3.54 15.87 2.83
CA PRO A 351 3.29 15.00 1.67
C PRO A 351 3.98 15.50 0.40
N TYR A 352 4.99 16.39 0.51
CA TYR A 352 5.59 17.05 -0.64
C TYR A 352 6.91 16.41 -1.10
N ARG A 353 7.24 16.65 -2.37
CA ARG A 353 8.48 16.19 -2.99
C ARG A 353 9.71 16.66 -2.20
N PRO A 354 10.84 15.92 -2.25
CA PRO A 354 12.10 16.38 -1.67
C PRO A 354 12.45 17.82 -2.06
N GLY A 355 12.93 18.58 -1.08
CA GLY A 355 13.29 20.00 -1.25
C GLY A 355 12.10 20.97 -1.34
N VAL A 356 10.83 20.54 -1.30
CA VAL A 356 9.69 21.49 -1.32
C VAL A 356 9.55 22.20 0.02
N LEU A 357 9.48 21.46 1.13
CA LEU A 357 9.36 22.02 2.48
C LEU A 357 10.55 22.93 2.81
N GLU A 358 11.75 22.52 2.38
CA GLU A 358 12.99 23.28 2.49
C GLU A 358 12.93 24.60 1.70
N ARG A 359 12.38 24.60 0.47
CA ARG A 359 12.16 25.81 -0.34
C ARG A 359 11.07 26.74 0.21
N LEU A 360 10.16 26.22 1.03
CA LEU A 360 9.17 27.03 1.78
C LEU A 360 9.75 27.66 3.05
N GLY A 361 11.03 27.42 3.38
CA GLY A 361 11.67 27.91 4.61
C GLY A 361 11.42 27.03 5.84
N LEU A 362 10.83 25.85 5.66
CA LEU A 362 10.38 24.94 6.72
C LEU A 362 11.30 23.72 6.85
N SER A 363 12.62 23.87 6.68
CA SER A 363 13.58 22.76 6.79
C SER A 363 13.43 22.01 8.13
N PRO A 364 13.26 20.66 8.14
CA PRO A 364 13.06 19.92 9.38
C PRO A 364 14.22 20.08 10.37
N SER A 365 15.45 19.88 9.90
CA SER A 365 16.68 20.02 10.69
C SER A 365 17.00 21.46 11.05
N ASP A 366 16.79 22.39 10.11
CA ASP A 366 17.37 23.73 10.25
C ASP A 366 16.45 24.74 10.93
N VAL A 367 15.13 24.48 10.86
CA VAL A 367 14.09 25.38 11.34
C VAL A 367 13.14 24.66 12.28
N LEU A 368 12.47 23.60 11.83
CA LEU A 368 11.33 23.03 12.57
C LEU A 368 11.74 22.38 13.90
N LEU A 369 12.72 21.47 13.90
CA LEU A 369 13.19 20.80 15.11
C LEU A 369 13.99 21.72 16.05
N LYS A 370 14.47 22.87 15.57
CA LYS A 370 15.04 23.93 16.42
C LYS A 370 13.96 24.81 17.05
N HIS A 371 12.84 25.05 16.34
CA HIS A 371 11.70 25.82 16.84
C HIS A 371 10.84 25.02 17.83
N ASN A 372 10.61 23.74 17.54
CA ASN A 372 9.94 22.80 18.42
C ASN A 372 10.70 21.45 18.46
N PRO A 373 11.62 21.25 19.43
CA PRO A 373 12.36 20.00 19.61
C PRO A 373 11.49 18.78 19.98
N ARG A 374 10.18 18.94 20.16
CA ARG A 374 9.20 17.85 20.38
C ARG A 374 8.37 17.51 19.14
N LEU A 375 8.52 18.25 18.04
CA LEU A 375 7.76 18.01 16.81
C LEU A 375 8.25 16.74 16.10
N ILE A 376 7.32 15.89 15.71
CA ILE A 376 7.57 14.77 14.79
C ILE A 376 7.27 15.27 13.38
N VAL A 377 8.28 15.27 12.50
CA VAL A 377 8.11 15.71 11.10
C VAL A 377 8.01 14.47 10.22
N ALA A 378 6.77 14.04 9.96
CA ALA A 378 6.46 12.87 9.15
C ALA A 378 6.41 13.25 7.67
N ARG A 379 7.39 12.79 6.91
CA ARG A 379 7.54 13.08 5.48
C ARG A 379 7.05 11.87 4.71
N MET A 380 6.14 12.12 3.78
CA MET A 380 5.48 11.10 2.98
C MET A 380 5.79 11.32 1.51
N THR A 381 6.60 10.44 0.94
CA THR A 381 6.96 10.46 -0.49
C THR A 381 6.63 9.13 -1.17
N GLY A 382 6.45 9.14 -2.50
CA GLY A 382 6.25 7.89 -3.23
C GLY A 382 7.55 7.10 -3.40
N PHE A 383 8.52 7.69 -4.09
CA PHE A 383 9.90 7.20 -4.12
C PHE A 383 10.64 7.52 -2.81
N ARG A 384 11.74 6.80 -2.57
CA ARG A 384 12.77 7.20 -1.60
C ARG A 384 13.27 8.62 -1.86
N ARG A 385 13.85 9.25 -0.84
CA ARG A 385 14.44 10.60 -0.92
C ARG A 385 15.86 10.63 -1.49
N ASP A 386 16.45 9.46 -1.72
CA ASP A 386 17.77 9.24 -2.29
C ASP A 386 17.71 8.40 -3.58
N GLY A 387 18.89 8.12 -4.16
CA GLY A 387 19.00 7.32 -5.38
C GLY A 387 18.38 7.95 -6.64
N LYS A 388 18.18 7.11 -7.66
CA LYS A 388 17.83 7.50 -9.04
C LYS A 388 16.46 8.20 -9.17
N TYR A 389 15.49 7.85 -8.33
CA TYR A 389 14.08 8.20 -8.52
C TYR A 389 13.60 9.39 -7.65
N LYS A 390 14.42 9.90 -6.72
CA LYS A 390 14.02 10.87 -5.67
C LYS A 390 13.29 12.13 -6.16
N ASP A 391 13.66 12.65 -7.33
CA ASP A 391 13.08 13.88 -7.89
C ASP A 391 11.95 13.59 -8.89
N MET A 392 11.78 12.32 -9.31
CA MET A 392 10.88 11.93 -10.42
C MET A 392 9.40 12.02 -10.07
N ALA A 393 8.58 12.30 -11.08
CA ALA A 393 7.12 12.19 -10.97
C ALA A 393 6.66 10.72 -10.99
N GLY A 394 5.49 10.48 -10.39
CA GLY A 394 4.84 9.17 -10.32
C GLY A 394 3.55 9.25 -9.51
N HIS A 395 2.82 8.14 -9.49
CA HIS A 395 1.70 7.79 -8.62
C HIS A 395 1.88 6.33 -8.17
N ASP A 396 1.00 5.80 -7.30
CA ASP A 396 0.99 4.42 -6.77
C ASP A 396 1.71 3.39 -7.66
N ILE A 397 1.16 3.16 -8.87
CA ILE A 397 1.64 2.17 -9.85
C ILE A 397 3.14 2.28 -10.16
N ASN A 398 3.71 3.49 -10.16
CA ASN A 398 5.15 3.71 -10.40
C ASN A 398 6.00 3.34 -9.18
N TYR A 399 5.46 3.52 -7.97
CA TYR A 399 6.13 3.19 -6.71
C TYR A 399 6.06 1.68 -6.46
N ILE A 400 4.90 1.04 -6.65
CA ILE A 400 4.80 -0.43 -6.57
C ILE A 400 5.57 -1.13 -7.69
N ALA A 401 5.76 -0.49 -8.86
CA ALA A 401 6.70 -0.97 -9.89
C ALA A 401 8.16 -0.94 -9.42
N VAL A 402 8.63 0.18 -8.87
CA VAL A 402 10.03 0.32 -8.40
C VAL A 402 10.31 -0.49 -7.12
N SER A 403 9.30 -0.78 -6.31
CA SER A 403 9.38 -1.74 -5.20
C SER A 403 9.58 -3.21 -5.63
N GLY A 404 9.40 -3.49 -6.93
CA GLY A 404 9.37 -4.84 -7.50
C GLY A 404 8.03 -5.56 -7.35
N VAL A 405 7.18 -5.17 -6.39
CA VAL A 405 5.97 -5.92 -6.01
C VAL A 405 4.95 -6.00 -7.16
N LEU A 406 4.78 -4.94 -7.96
CA LEU A 406 3.87 -4.99 -9.11
C LEU A 406 4.19 -6.16 -10.07
N SER A 407 5.46 -6.55 -10.22
CA SER A 407 5.84 -7.68 -11.09
C SER A 407 5.24 -9.03 -10.67
N MET A 408 4.88 -9.16 -9.39
CA MET A 408 4.30 -10.35 -8.77
C MET A 408 2.76 -10.43 -8.91
N LEU A 409 2.09 -9.34 -9.30
CA LEU A 409 0.63 -9.21 -9.26
C LEU A 409 -0.02 -9.32 -10.64
N GLY A 410 -1.06 -10.15 -10.78
CA GLY A 410 -1.80 -10.37 -12.03
C GLY A 410 -1.74 -11.83 -12.52
N ARG A 411 -2.50 -12.17 -13.58
CA ARG A 411 -2.57 -13.53 -14.12
C ARG A 411 -1.30 -13.91 -14.90
N LYS A 412 -1.14 -15.23 -15.12
CA LYS A 412 -0.14 -15.80 -16.05
C LYS A 412 -0.37 -15.26 -17.46
N GLY A 413 0.71 -14.84 -18.14
CA GLY A 413 0.67 -14.36 -19.53
C GLY A 413 0.10 -12.95 -19.74
N GLU A 414 -0.60 -12.39 -18.76
CA GLU A 414 -1.12 -11.02 -18.80
C GLU A 414 -0.07 -9.99 -18.35
N ALA A 415 -0.37 -8.70 -18.56
CA ALA A 415 0.40 -7.60 -18.01
C ALA A 415 0.30 -7.56 -16.46
N PRO A 416 1.32 -7.01 -15.76
CA PRO A 416 1.23 -6.79 -14.32
C PRO A 416 0.00 -5.95 -13.92
N TYR A 417 -0.72 -6.41 -12.89
CA TYR A 417 -1.98 -5.82 -12.44
C TYR A 417 -1.77 -4.91 -11.21
N ALA A 418 -2.17 -3.66 -11.30
CA ALA A 418 -2.16 -2.72 -10.17
C ALA A 418 -3.45 -2.86 -9.34
N PRO A 419 -3.38 -3.15 -8.03
CA PRO A 419 -4.54 -3.35 -7.15
C PRO A 419 -5.17 -1.99 -6.74
N GLY A 420 -5.70 -1.26 -7.71
CA GLY A 420 -6.08 0.14 -7.55
C GLY A 420 -4.86 0.97 -7.12
N ASN A 421 -5.02 1.79 -6.08
CA ASN A 421 -3.93 2.39 -5.31
C ASN A 421 -3.89 1.91 -3.84
N ILE A 422 -4.44 0.71 -3.56
CA ILE A 422 -4.55 0.17 -2.20
C ILE A 422 -3.17 -0.20 -1.63
N LEU A 423 -2.26 -0.69 -2.49
CA LEU A 423 -0.96 -1.19 -2.08
C LEU A 423 0.06 -0.08 -1.80
N GLY A 424 0.20 0.91 -2.68
CA GLY A 424 1.22 1.96 -2.58
C GLY A 424 0.76 3.16 -1.77
N ASP A 425 -0.30 3.85 -2.19
CA ASP A 425 -0.78 5.06 -1.50
C ASP A 425 -1.26 4.75 -0.08
N PHE A 426 -2.03 3.68 0.11
CA PHE A 426 -2.65 3.36 1.40
C PHE A 426 -1.79 2.45 2.28
N ALA A 427 -1.56 1.18 1.89
CA ALA A 427 -0.90 0.19 2.75
C ALA A 427 0.60 0.43 2.93
N GLY A 428 1.35 0.58 1.83
CA GLY A 428 2.79 0.90 1.84
C GLY A 428 3.10 2.37 2.12
N GLY A 429 2.10 3.25 2.02
CA GLY A 429 2.22 4.70 2.16
C GLY A 429 1.66 5.20 3.49
N GLY A 430 0.39 5.61 3.50
CA GLY A 430 -0.23 6.27 4.64
C GLY A 430 -0.25 5.43 5.93
N ALA A 431 -0.45 4.11 5.85
CA ALA A 431 -0.39 3.23 7.02
C ALA A 431 1.04 3.10 7.59
N MET A 432 2.07 3.03 6.75
CA MET A 432 3.48 3.05 7.18
C MET A 432 3.87 4.40 7.78
N CYS A 433 3.31 5.50 7.28
CA CYS A 433 3.48 6.83 7.86
C CYS A 433 2.84 6.92 9.26
N PHE A 434 1.61 6.42 9.41
CA PHE A 434 0.92 6.31 10.70
C PHE A 434 1.73 5.47 11.70
N LEU A 435 2.22 4.30 11.31
CA LEU A 435 3.10 3.46 12.12
C LEU A 435 4.38 4.20 12.54
N GLY A 436 5.05 4.88 11.61
CA GLY A 436 6.24 5.68 11.89
C GLY A 436 5.98 6.83 12.87
N ILE A 437 4.81 7.46 12.78
CA ILE A 437 4.36 8.49 13.73
C ILE A 437 4.12 7.89 15.12
N LEU A 438 3.46 6.73 15.23
CA LEU A 438 3.28 6.04 16.51
C LEU A 438 4.63 5.65 17.16
N LEU A 439 5.55 5.08 16.38
CA LEU A 439 6.90 4.74 16.83
C LEU A 439 7.68 5.99 17.30
N ALA A 440 7.55 7.11 16.60
CA ALA A 440 8.15 8.38 17.00
C ALA A 440 7.47 9.00 18.25
N LEU A 441 6.16 8.82 18.43
CA LEU A 441 5.45 9.24 19.65
C LEU A 441 5.92 8.44 20.88
N LEU A 442 6.09 7.12 20.73
CA LEU A 442 6.64 6.24 21.76
C LEU A 442 8.11 6.59 22.09
N ALA A 443 8.97 6.75 21.07
CA ALA A 443 10.35 7.19 21.26
C ALA A 443 10.44 8.57 21.96
N ARG A 444 9.51 9.49 21.65
CA ARG A 444 9.41 10.82 22.27
C ARG A 444 8.93 10.78 23.73
N ALA A 445 8.22 9.73 24.15
CA ALA A 445 7.84 9.54 25.55
C ALA A 445 9.07 9.29 26.45
N HIS A 446 10.08 8.56 25.94
CA HIS A 446 11.31 8.25 26.68
C HIS A 446 12.44 9.26 26.47
N THR A 447 12.62 9.75 25.24
CA THR A 447 13.71 10.71 24.91
C THR A 447 13.34 12.17 25.19
N GLY A 448 12.05 12.47 25.36
CA GLY A 448 11.52 13.83 25.44
C GLY A 448 11.59 14.63 24.13
N ARG A 449 12.08 14.06 23.02
CA ARG A 449 12.35 14.76 21.75
C ARG A 449 11.58 14.16 20.57
N GLY A 450 11.22 15.00 19.61
CA GLY A 450 10.69 14.58 18.31
C GLY A 450 11.82 14.29 17.31
N GLN A 451 11.45 13.78 16.14
CA GLN A 451 12.38 13.39 15.07
C GLN A 451 11.73 13.51 13.68
N VAL A 452 12.52 13.36 12.63
CA VAL A 452 11.98 13.16 11.27
C VAL A 452 11.57 11.69 11.12
N VAL A 453 10.38 11.47 10.57
CA VAL A 453 9.91 10.14 10.14
C VAL A 453 9.90 10.16 8.62
N GLU A 454 10.75 9.35 7.99
CA GLU A 454 10.86 9.26 6.52
C GLU A 454 10.09 8.03 6.04
N ALA A 455 8.84 8.21 5.61
CA ALA A 455 7.98 7.14 5.11
C ALA A 455 7.83 7.23 3.59
N ASN A 456 8.06 6.12 2.88
CA ASN A 456 7.87 6.09 1.43
C ASN A 456 7.26 4.80 0.89
N MET A 457 6.46 4.94 -0.18
CA MET A 457 5.64 3.85 -0.72
C MET A 457 6.45 2.73 -1.36
N VAL A 458 7.59 3.04 -1.99
CA VAL A 458 8.49 2.01 -2.54
C VAL A 458 8.91 1.05 -1.44
N ASP A 459 9.36 1.58 -0.31
CA ASP A 459 9.88 0.78 0.79
C ASP A 459 8.79 0.10 1.60
N GLY A 460 7.68 0.79 1.87
CA GLY A 460 6.52 0.16 2.54
C GLY A 460 5.94 -0.99 1.73
N SER A 461 5.82 -0.82 0.40
CA SER A 461 5.36 -1.90 -0.49
C SER A 461 6.37 -3.06 -0.53
N ALA A 462 7.66 -2.76 -0.68
CA ALA A 462 8.71 -3.78 -0.64
C ALA A 462 8.78 -4.50 0.72
N TYR A 463 8.45 -3.83 1.81
CA TYR A 463 8.38 -4.42 3.14
C TYR A 463 7.18 -5.37 3.29
N LEU A 464 6.00 -4.97 2.79
CA LEU A 464 4.80 -5.84 2.77
C LEU A 464 5.04 -7.12 1.98
N ALA A 465 5.80 -7.07 0.87
CA ALA A 465 6.17 -8.24 0.08
C ALA A 465 7.34 -9.06 0.65
N THR A 466 7.64 -8.97 1.95
CA THR A 466 8.79 -9.69 2.55
C THR A 466 8.64 -11.20 2.49
N MET A 467 7.48 -11.79 2.83
CA MET A 467 7.30 -13.24 2.69
C MET A 467 7.42 -13.69 1.22
N PRO A 468 6.68 -13.12 0.24
CA PRO A 468 6.85 -13.45 -1.19
C PRO A 468 8.26 -13.25 -1.74
N ARG A 469 9.09 -12.37 -1.15
CA ARG A 469 10.50 -12.18 -1.51
C ARG A 469 11.39 -13.29 -0.94
N LEU A 470 11.16 -13.72 0.29
CA LEU A 470 11.96 -14.75 0.96
C LEU A 470 11.63 -16.17 0.44
N THR A 471 10.36 -16.46 0.17
CA THR A 471 9.91 -17.80 -0.24
C THR A 471 10.18 -18.14 -1.72
N ARG A 472 10.92 -17.28 -2.45
CA ARG A 472 11.25 -17.44 -3.89
C ARG A 472 12.08 -18.66 -4.27
N GLN A 473 12.71 -19.32 -3.30
CA GLN A 473 13.44 -20.58 -3.51
C GLN A 473 12.60 -21.81 -3.13
N THR A 474 11.45 -21.60 -2.48
CA THR A 474 10.53 -22.67 -2.03
C THR A 474 9.39 -22.86 -3.04
N PRO A 475 8.68 -24.01 -3.04
CA PRO A 475 7.49 -24.21 -3.86
C PRO A 475 6.42 -23.12 -3.72
N MET A 476 6.39 -22.38 -2.60
CA MET A 476 5.40 -21.32 -2.37
C MET A 476 5.47 -20.17 -3.38
N TRP A 477 6.69 -19.76 -3.81
CA TRP A 477 6.89 -18.61 -4.71
C TRP A 477 8.05 -18.74 -5.73
N ASN A 478 8.42 -19.97 -6.11
CA ASN A 478 9.52 -20.23 -7.05
C ASN A 478 9.17 -20.17 -8.55
N LEU A 479 7.93 -19.87 -8.92
CA LEU A 479 7.46 -19.85 -10.32
C LEU A 479 7.15 -18.42 -10.82
N PRO A 480 6.93 -18.22 -12.14
CA PRO A 480 6.49 -16.94 -12.70
C PRO A 480 5.15 -16.45 -12.11
N ARG A 481 4.84 -15.16 -12.31
CA ARG A 481 3.57 -14.56 -11.90
C ARG A 481 2.37 -15.33 -12.43
N GLY A 482 1.42 -15.61 -11.53
CA GLY A 482 0.16 -16.32 -11.80
C GLY A 482 0.34 -17.84 -11.87
N GLU A 483 1.44 -18.37 -11.33
CA GLU A 483 1.79 -19.79 -11.32
C GLU A 483 2.21 -20.30 -9.93
N ASN A 484 2.15 -19.44 -8.90
CA ASN A 484 2.58 -19.74 -7.54
C ASN A 484 1.41 -20.19 -6.65
N MET A 485 1.73 -20.49 -5.39
CA MET A 485 0.75 -20.98 -4.42
C MET A 485 -0.33 -19.94 -4.08
N LEU A 486 0.05 -18.66 -4.03
CA LEU A 486 -0.74 -17.57 -3.46
C LEU A 486 -1.00 -16.37 -4.42
N ASP A 487 -0.63 -16.49 -5.70
CA ASP A 487 -0.82 -15.44 -6.72
C ASP A 487 -1.94 -15.74 -7.74
N GLY A 488 -2.74 -16.78 -7.47
CA GLY A 488 -3.82 -17.26 -8.34
C GLY A 488 -3.44 -18.42 -9.27
N GLY A 489 -2.20 -18.92 -9.22
CA GLY A 489 -1.82 -20.16 -9.88
C GLY A 489 -2.60 -21.37 -9.37
N SER A 490 -2.58 -21.58 -8.04
CA SER A 490 -3.27 -22.70 -7.38
C SER A 490 -4.79 -22.74 -7.66
N PRO A 491 -5.38 -23.92 -7.98
CA PRO A 491 -6.83 -24.10 -8.06
C PRO A 491 -7.54 -23.88 -6.72
N PHE A 492 -6.86 -24.17 -5.62
CA PHE A 492 -7.42 -24.04 -4.26
C PHE A 492 -6.97 -22.74 -3.56
N TYR A 493 -6.42 -21.78 -4.32
CA TYR A 493 -6.22 -20.39 -3.88
C TYR A 493 -6.49 -19.43 -5.05
N GLY A 494 -7.75 -18.99 -5.19
CA GLY A 494 -8.19 -18.14 -6.30
C GLY A 494 -9.70 -17.92 -6.37
N THR A 495 -10.16 -17.27 -7.44
CA THR A 495 -11.58 -16.93 -7.66
C THR A 495 -12.20 -17.66 -8.84
N TYR A 496 -13.50 -17.96 -8.70
CA TYR A 496 -14.31 -18.79 -9.60
C TYR A 496 -15.63 -18.08 -9.92
N GLU A 497 -16.00 -17.99 -11.20
CA GLU A 497 -17.28 -17.39 -11.62
C GLU A 497 -18.44 -18.38 -11.36
N CYS A 498 -19.51 -17.88 -10.76
CA CYS A 498 -20.71 -18.65 -10.46
C CYS A 498 -21.68 -18.69 -11.67
N LYS A 499 -22.82 -19.38 -11.53
CA LYS A 499 -23.90 -19.46 -12.54
C LYS A 499 -24.52 -18.10 -12.86
N ASP A 500 -24.63 -17.25 -11.86
CA ASP A 500 -25.00 -15.84 -11.95
C ASP A 500 -23.81 -15.04 -12.48
N ARG A 501 -23.81 -14.82 -13.80
CA ARG A 501 -22.72 -14.18 -14.57
C ARG A 501 -22.13 -12.95 -13.88
N GLY A 502 -20.81 -12.94 -13.70
CA GLY A 502 -20.08 -11.84 -13.06
C GLY A 502 -20.14 -11.82 -11.53
N LYS A 503 -20.84 -12.76 -10.88
CA LYS A 503 -20.66 -13.05 -9.45
C LYS A 503 -19.60 -14.15 -9.28
N TYR A 504 -18.83 -14.06 -8.20
CA TYR A 504 -17.68 -14.92 -7.96
C TYR A 504 -17.66 -15.48 -6.55
N PHE A 505 -17.10 -16.68 -6.40
CA PHE A 505 -16.66 -17.25 -5.14
C PHE A 505 -15.13 -17.16 -5.06
N ALA A 506 -14.61 -16.92 -3.86
CA ALA A 506 -13.19 -17.06 -3.53
C ALA A 506 -12.97 -18.40 -2.82
N VAL A 507 -11.82 -19.02 -3.07
CA VAL A 507 -11.37 -20.26 -2.45
C VAL A 507 -9.94 -20.06 -1.95
N GLY A 508 -9.65 -20.49 -0.73
CA GLY A 508 -8.33 -20.42 -0.09
C GLY A 508 -7.94 -21.68 0.70
N ALA A 509 -8.49 -22.84 0.33
CA ALA A 509 -8.32 -24.12 1.03
C ALA A 509 -6.93 -24.76 0.82
N LEU A 510 -5.90 -24.19 1.47
CA LEU A 510 -4.50 -24.62 1.36
C LEU A 510 -4.23 -25.89 2.19
N GLU A 511 -4.81 -25.99 3.37
CA GLU A 511 -4.65 -27.09 4.32
C GLU A 511 -5.46 -28.33 3.88
N PRO A 512 -4.98 -29.57 4.13
CA PRO A 512 -5.63 -30.79 3.63
C PRO A 512 -7.09 -30.97 4.08
N GLN A 513 -7.39 -30.65 5.34
CA GLN A 513 -8.72 -30.78 5.94
C GLN A 513 -9.71 -29.76 5.38
N PHE A 514 -9.27 -28.52 5.14
CA PHE A 514 -10.09 -27.48 4.52
C PHE A 514 -10.34 -27.79 3.04
N TYR A 515 -9.35 -28.36 2.34
CA TYR A 515 -9.53 -28.86 0.98
C TYR A 515 -10.50 -30.05 0.92
N ALA A 516 -10.46 -30.96 1.90
CA ALA A 516 -11.45 -32.04 1.99
C ALA A 516 -12.89 -31.52 2.23
N ALA A 517 -13.05 -30.47 3.06
CA ALA A 517 -14.33 -29.79 3.24
C ALA A 517 -14.82 -29.11 1.94
N LEU A 518 -13.92 -28.44 1.20
CA LEU A 518 -14.20 -27.86 -0.12
C LEU A 518 -14.66 -28.93 -1.13
N ILE A 519 -13.92 -30.03 -1.27
CA ILE A 519 -14.24 -31.14 -2.19
C ILE A 519 -15.61 -31.76 -1.85
N LYS A 520 -15.91 -31.94 -0.57
CA LYS A 520 -17.22 -32.39 -0.08
C LYS A 520 -18.35 -31.40 -0.41
N GLY A 521 -18.16 -30.10 -0.16
CA GLY A 521 -19.17 -29.06 -0.44
C GLY A 521 -19.41 -28.82 -1.93
N LEU A 522 -18.35 -28.91 -2.75
CA LEU A 522 -18.46 -28.96 -4.22
C LEU A 522 -19.13 -30.24 -4.73
N GLY A 523 -19.31 -31.26 -3.88
CA GLY A 523 -19.98 -32.52 -4.22
C GLY A 523 -19.17 -33.40 -5.17
N PHE A 524 -17.85 -33.42 -5.05
CA PHE A 524 -16.98 -34.32 -5.82
C PHE A 524 -16.84 -35.68 -5.10
N GLU A 525 -16.95 -36.78 -5.84
CA GLU A 525 -16.66 -38.12 -5.32
C GLU A 525 -15.15 -38.34 -5.14
N THR A 526 -14.77 -39.31 -4.30
CA THR A 526 -13.35 -39.63 -4.02
C THR A 526 -12.65 -40.13 -5.28
N GLY A 527 -11.75 -39.30 -5.82
CA GLY A 527 -11.04 -39.57 -7.08
C GLY A 527 -11.72 -39.06 -8.34
N GLU A 528 -12.84 -38.31 -8.24
CA GLU A 528 -13.45 -37.62 -9.39
C GLU A 528 -12.54 -36.50 -9.92
N VAL A 529 -11.77 -35.86 -9.03
CA VAL A 529 -10.74 -34.86 -9.35
C VAL A 529 -9.33 -35.40 -9.06
N PRO A 530 -8.32 -34.97 -9.83
CA PRO A 530 -6.94 -35.45 -9.65
C PRO A 530 -6.27 -34.83 -8.40
N ALA A 531 -5.27 -35.54 -7.87
CA ALA A 531 -4.51 -35.11 -6.68
C ALA A 531 -3.89 -33.72 -6.86
N ARG A 532 -4.04 -32.86 -5.85
CA ARG A 532 -3.71 -31.42 -5.89
C ARG A 532 -2.22 -31.14 -5.64
N GLU A 533 -1.52 -32.11 -5.07
CA GLU A 533 -0.11 -32.05 -4.66
C GLU A 533 0.81 -31.98 -5.89
N ASP A 534 0.43 -32.66 -6.97
CA ASP A 534 1.10 -32.56 -8.28
C ASP A 534 0.58 -31.35 -9.07
N ARG A 535 1.51 -30.45 -9.43
CA ARG A 535 1.22 -29.24 -10.21
C ARG A 535 0.83 -29.53 -11.66
N ALA A 536 1.17 -30.69 -12.20
CA ALA A 536 0.70 -31.10 -13.53
C ALA A 536 -0.83 -31.29 -13.58
N ASN A 537 -1.45 -31.59 -12.44
CA ASN A 537 -2.91 -31.73 -12.31
C ASN A 537 -3.64 -30.40 -12.16
N TRP A 538 -2.96 -29.31 -11.80
CA TRP A 538 -3.61 -28.01 -11.51
C TRP A 538 -4.49 -27.47 -12.65
N PRO A 539 -4.13 -27.56 -13.95
CA PRO A 539 -5.02 -27.12 -15.03
C PRO A 539 -6.33 -27.91 -15.09
N ALA A 540 -6.28 -29.23 -14.86
CA ALA A 540 -7.46 -30.09 -14.87
C ALA A 540 -8.33 -29.86 -13.62
N LEU A 541 -7.72 -29.74 -12.44
CA LEU A 541 -8.40 -29.42 -11.19
C LEU A 541 -9.07 -28.04 -11.25
N ARG A 542 -8.39 -27.03 -11.83
CA ARG A 542 -8.96 -25.70 -12.07
C ARG A 542 -10.17 -25.77 -13.00
N ALA A 543 -10.09 -26.51 -14.11
CA ALA A 543 -11.21 -26.68 -15.03
C ALA A 543 -12.42 -27.39 -14.38
N ALA A 544 -12.18 -28.41 -13.53
CA ALA A 544 -13.23 -29.08 -12.77
C ALA A 544 -13.93 -28.12 -11.80
N PHE A 545 -13.18 -27.29 -11.06
CA PHE A 545 -13.74 -26.27 -10.17
C PHE A 545 -14.49 -25.18 -10.97
N GLU A 546 -13.95 -24.70 -12.09
CA GLU A 546 -14.60 -23.72 -12.99
C GLU A 546 -15.91 -24.25 -13.60
N GLN A 547 -16.01 -25.55 -13.87
CA GLN A 547 -17.27 -26.17 -14.24
C GLN A 547 -18.22 -26.23 -13.05
N ARG A 548 -17.79 -26.79 -11.92
CA ARG A 548 -18.67 -27.07 -10.77
C ARG A 548 -19.26 -25.79 -10.20
N PHE A 549 -18.47 -24.74 -9.97
CA PHE A 549 -18.98 -23.44 -9.49
C PHE A 549 -20.05 -22.81 -10.41
N LYS A 550 -20.05 -23.11 -11.72
CA LYS A 550 -21.05 -22.62 -12.68
C LYS A 550 -22.39 -23.38 -12.66
N GLU A 551 -22.51 -24.44 -11.86
CA GLU A 551 -23.75 -25.21 -11.73
C GLU A 551 -24.77 -24.53 -10.77
N LYS A 552 -24.29 -23.67 -9.84
CA LYS A 552 -25.10 -22.94 -8.85
C LYS A 552 -24.76 -21.44 -8.79
N THR A 553 -25.71 -20.64 -8.32
CA THR A 553 -25.51 -19.19 -8.07
C THR A 553 -24.64 -18.93 -6.84
N ARG A 554 -24.10 -17.72 -6.68
CA ARG A 554 -23.28 -17.35 -5.51
C ARG A 554 -24.02 -17.63 -4.20
N ALA A 555 -25.28 -17.24 -4.10
CA ALA A 555 -26.13 -17.47 -2.93
C ALA A 555 -26.43 -18.97 -2.65
N GLU A 556 -26.47 -19.81 -3.69
CA GLU A 556 -26.56 -21.27 -3.53
C GLU A 556 -25.24 -21.90 -3.05
N TRP A 557 -24.09 -21.24 -3.24
CA TRP A 557 -22.80 -21.63 -2.66
C TRP A 557 -22.57 -21.09 -1.25
N GLU A 558 -23.02 -19.85 -0.98
CA GLU A 558 -23.10 -19.27 0.38
C GLU A 558 -23.84 -20.27 1.31
N ALA A 559 -25.05 -20.71 0.92
CA ALA A 559 -25.85 -21.70 1.64
C ALA A 559 -25.26 -23.13 1.72
N ILE A 560 -24.10 -23.40 1.11
CA ILE A 560 -23.37 -24.70 1.20
C ILE A 560 -22.11 -24.58 2.05
N PHE A 561 -21.43 -23.43 2.03
CA PHE A 561 -20.13 -23.22 2.65
C PHE A 561 -20.17 -22.37 3.92
N ASP A 562 -21.22 -21.57 4.15
CA ASP A 562 -21.38 -20.77 5.36
C ASP A 562 -21.37 -21.67 6.61
N GLY A 563 -20.50 -21.34 7.58
CA GLY A 563 -20.30 -22.14 8.79
C GLY A 563 -19.49 -23.43 8.58
N THR A 564 -18.74 -23.55 7.48
CA THR A 564 -17.83 -24.68 7.21
C THR A 564 -16.39 -24.23 7.03
N ASP A 565 -15.44 -25.09 7.38
CA ASP A 565 -14.00 -24.83 7.21
C ASP A 565 -13.50 -25.05 5.77
N ALA A 566 -14.36 -24.89 4.76
CA ALA A 566 -14.01 -25.08 3.36
C ALA A 566 -13.14 -23.95 2.76
N CYS A 567 -12.81 -22.92 3.56
CA CYS A 567 -12.12 -21.69 3.14
C CYS A 567 -12.68 -21.09 1.83
N ALA A 568 -14.00 -21.11 1.68
CA ALA A 568 -14.71 -20.72 0.47
C ALA A 568 -15.80 -19.70 0.80
N THR A 569 -15.74 -18.53 0.18
CA THR A 569 -16.57 -17.36 0.55
C THR A 569 -17.05 -16.56 -0.67
N PRO A 570 -18.21 -15.88 -0.61
CA PRO A 570 -18.64 -14.98 -1.69
C PRO A 570 -17.68 -13.81 -1.88
N VAL A 571 -17.42 -13.44 -3.14
CA VAL A 571 -16.82 -12.14 -3.46
C VAL A 571 -17.92 -11.10 -3.43
N LEU A 572 -17.87 -10.20 -2.44
CA LEU A 572 -18.87 -9.16 -2.22
C LEU A 572 -18.47 -7.82 -2.87
N GLU A 573 -19.46 -7.15 -3.46
CA GLU A 573 -19.34 -5.80 -4.01
C GLU A 573 -19.59 -4.74 -2.93
N GLN A 574 -19.01 -3.54 -3.09
CA GLN A 574 -19.21 -2.42 -2.15
C GLN A 574 -20.68 -2.06 -1.96
N ALA A 575 -21.48 -2.12 -3.04
CA ALA A 575 -22.92 -1.89 -2.97
C ALA A 575 -23.66 -2.97 -2.15
N GLU A 576 -23.21 -4.24 -2.18
CA GLU A 576 -23.82 -5.32 -1.39
C GLU A 576 -23.54 -5.15 0.11
N LEU A 577 -22.33 -4.68 0.46
CA LEU A 577 -21.96 -4.31 1.82
C LEU A 577 -22.77 -3.08 2.32
N GLU A 578 -22.91 -2.05 1.49
CA GLU A 578 -23.73 -0.87 1.81
C GLU A 578 -25.21 -1.24 2.04
N HIS A 579 -25.83 -1.99 1.11
CA HIS A 579 -27.25 -2.36 1.19
C HIS A 579 -27.55 -3.38 2.30
N SER A 580 -26.57 -4.19 2.74
CA SER A 580 -26.72 -5.07 3.91
C SER A 580 -26.54 -4.34 5.24
N GLY A 581 -26.16 -3.06 5.23
CA GLY A 581 -25.90 -2.28 6.43
C GLY A 581 -24.59 -2.63 7.14
N TYR A 582 -23.59 -3.11 6.38
CA TYR A 582 -22.28 -3.48 6.93
C TYR A 582 -21.62 -2.30 7.67
N GLU A 583 -21.26 -2.53 8.94
CA GLU A 583 -20.66 -1.53 9.81
C GLU A 583 -19.17 -1.35 9.50
N GLN A 584 -18.80 -0.16 9.03
CA GLN A 584 -17.39 0.22 8.91
C GLN A 584 -16.82 0.53 10.29
N ARG A 585 -15.63 0.01 10.58
CA ARG A 585 -14.98 0.10 11.90
C ARG A 585 -13.53 0.61 11.78
N PRO A 586 -12.95 1.23 12.83
CA PRO A 586 -11.53 1.55 12.86
C PRO A 586 -10.65 0.34 12.56
N ALA A 587 -9.54 0.55 11.86
CA ALA A 587 -8.67 -0.52 11.35
C ALA A 587 -8.05 -1.42 12.44
N VAL A 588 -8.04 -0.97 13.70
CA VAL A 588 -7.67 -1.75 14.89
C VAL A 588 -8.68 -1.44 15.98
N HIS A 589 -9.27 -2.49 16.57
CA HIS A 589 -10.06 -2.35 17.80
C HIS A 589 -9.14 -2.50 19.01
N LEU A 590 -9.23 -1.54 19.94
CA LEU A 590 -8.58 -1.58 21.25
C LEU A 590 -9.68 -1.63 22.31
N VAL A 591 -9.59 -2.58 23.25
CA VAL A 591 -10.69 -2.90 24.17
C VAL A 591 -10.95 -1.77 25.17
N ASP A 592 -9.93 -1.33 25.90
CA ASP A 592 -10.07 -0.30 26.95
C ASP A 592 -10.05 1.14 26.41
N THR A 593 -9.43 1.34 25.23
CA THR A 593 -9.25 2.65 24.58
C THR A 593 -9.66 2.61 23.10
N PRO A 594 -10.93 2.31 22.78
CA PRO A 594 -11.37 2.16 21.40
C PRO A 594 -11.20 3.45 20.58
N GLY A 595 -10.95 3.27 19.28
CA GLY A 595 -11.08 4.35 18.30
C GLY A 595 -12.53 4.81 18.14
N LEU A 596 -12.73 5.97 17.52
CA LEU A 596 -14.05 6.52 17.24
C LEU A 596 -14.79 5.64 16.21
N PRO A 597 -16.06 5.26 16.44
CA PRO A 597 -16.85 4.50 15.47
C PRO A 597 -16.97 5.26 14.14
N ILE A 598 -17.27 4.57 13.04
CA ILE A 598 -17.38 5.20 11.70
C ILE A 598 -18.84 5.14 11.24
N PRO A 599 -19.62 6.23 11.37
CA PRO A 599 -21.00 6.28 10.88
C PRO A 599 -21.08 6.10 9.37
N ALA A 600 -22.15 5.48 8.88
CA ALA A 600 -22.40 5.31 7.45
C ALA A 600 -22.42 6.64 6.67
N ASP A 601 -22.85 7.72 7.33
CA ASP A 601 -22.96 9.10 6.83
C ASP A 601 -21.74 10.01 7.14
N ASP A 602 -20.80 9.56 7.99
CA ASP A 602 -19.52 10.25 8.29
C ASP A 602 -18.33 9.34 7.97
N GLY A 603 -18.18 9.04 6.68
CA GLY A 603 -17.02 8.35 6.10
C GLY A 603 -17.06 6.82 6.18
N GLY A 604 -18.20 6.21 6.52
CA GLY A 604 -18.43 4.78 6.36
C GLY A 604 -18.76 4.43 4.90
N TRP A 605 -19.87 4.97 4.39
CA TRP A 605 -20.35 4.76 3.02
C TRP A 605 -20.42 6.07 2.22
N THR A 606 -20.81 7.17 2.88
CA THR A 606 -20.81 8.52 2.29
C THR A 606 -19.98 9.48 3.15
N GLY A 607 -19.65 10.66 2.62
CA GLY A 607 -18.88 11.69 3.34
C GLY A 607 -19.03 13.07 2.69
N GLY A 608 -18.84 14.12 3.49
CA GLY A 608 -19.03 15.51 3.06
C GLY A 608 -17.79 16.20 2.46
N GLY A 609 -16.63 15.52 2.45
CA GLY A 609 -15.33 16.16 2.25
C GLY A 609 -14.99 17.18 3.37
N LEU A 610 -14.06 18.08 3.10
CA LEU A 610 -13.73 19.21 3.98
C LEU A 610 -13.46 20.48 3.16
N LEU A 611 -14.26 21.51 3.41
CA LEU A 611 -14.06 22.83 2.81
C LEU A 611 -12.91 23.58 3.52
N PRO A 612 -12.02 24.30 2.78
CA PRO A 612 -10.95 25.07 3.39
C PRO A 612 -11.45 26.07 4.44
N GLY A 613 -10.84 26.06 5.63
CA GLY A 613 -11.24 26.92 6.76
C GLY A 613 -12.29 26.33 7.72
N THR A 614 -12.91 25.19 7.40
CA THR A 614 -13.95 24.58 8.25
C THR A 614 -13.39 24.10 9.60
N GLY A 615 -13.98 24.57 10.71
CA GLY A 615 -13.57 24.24 12.08
C GLY A 615 -12.22 24.82 12.53
N GLY A 616 -11.55 25.57 11.67
CA GLY A 616 -10.19 26.06 11.93
C GLY A 616 -10.10 27.12 13.04
N GLN A 617 -11.14 27.94 13.21
CA GLN A 617 -11.18 28.98 14.24
C GLN A 617 -11.31 28.37 15.64
N GLU A 618 -12.12 27.33 15.75
CA GLU A 618 -12.38 26.54 16.95
C GLU A 618 -11.11 25.79 17.37
N THR A 619 -10.42 25.17 16.41
CA THR A 619 -9.14 24.48 16.63
C THR A 619 -8.04 25.45 17.04
N LEU A 620 -7.88 26.60 16.37
CA LEU A 620 -6.90 27.62 16.78
C LEU A 620 -7.21 28.19 18.17
N LYS A 621 -8.48 28.38 18.52
CA LYS A 621 -8.89 28.79 19.87
C LYS A 621 -8.56 27.72 20.91
N ALA A 622 -8.78 26.44 20.63
CA ALA A 622 -8.44 25.33 21.52
C ALA A 622 -6.92 25.09 21.66
N TRP A 623 -6.14 25.32 20.60
CA TRP A 623 -4.70 25.06 20.59
C TRP A 623 -3.85 26.23 21.11
N MET A 624 -4.22 27.44 20.71
CA MET A 624 -3.45 28.69 20.89
C MET A 624 -4.15 29.73 21.77
N GLY A 625 -5.46 29.57 22.03
CA GLY A 625 -6.29 30.60 22.66
C GLY A 625 -6.67 31.76 21.72
N TRP A 626 -6.33 31.68 20.43
CA TRP A 626 -6.49 32.77 19.45
C TRP A 626 -7.95 33.02 19.05
N GLU A 627 -8.28 34.27 18.71
CA GLU A 627 -9.61 34.67 18.25
C GLU A 627 -9.55 35.57 17.00
N LYS A 628 -10.52 35.37 16.10
CA LYS A 628 -10.67 36.19 14.90
C LYS A 628 -10.98 37.65 15.26
N GLY A 629 -10.35 38.60 14.58
CA GLY A 629 -10.43 40.03 14.86
C GLY A 629 -9.60 40.48 16.06
N ARG A 630 -8.87 39.57 16.73
CA ARG A 630 -8.03 39.85 17.91
C ARG A 630 -6.57 39.46 17.69
N ASP A 631 -6.33 38.28 17.12
CA ASP A 631 -4.98 37.75 16.84
C ASP A 631 -4.77 37.48 15.33
N PHE A 632 -5.81 37.06 14.62
CA PHE A 632 -5.83 36.90 13.17
C PHE A 632 -7.14 37.43 12.55
N ASP A 633 -7.14 37.69 11.25
CA ASP A 633 -8.34 37.87 10.44
C ASP A 633 -8.30 36.95 9.20
N ILE A 634 -9.35 36.93 8.39
CA ILE A 634 -9.51 36.07 7.22
C ILE A 634 -9.73 36.94 5.98
N ARG A 635 -8.82 36.84 5.00
CA ARG A 635 -8.90 37.53 3.71
C ARG A 635 -10.04 36.98 2.83
N GLY A 636 -10.38 37.72 1.78
CA GLY A 636 -11.38 37.31 0.78
C GLY A 636 -11.04 36.04 -0.02
N ASP A 637 -9.77 35.60 -0.03
CA ASP A 637 -9.33 34.31 -0.59
C ASP A 637 -9.32 33.17 0.45
N GLY A 638 -9.95 33.40 1.61
CA GLY A 638 -10.03 32.48 2.75
C GLY A 638 -8.76 32.42 3.61
N ALA A 639 -7.66 33.04 3.19
CA ALA A 639 -6.37 32.93 3.88
C ALA A 639 -6.36 33.68 5.22
N LEU A 640 -5.82 33.05 6.26
CA LEU A 640 -5.64 33.70 7.56
C LEU A 640 -4.45 34.68 7.50
N VAL A 641 -4.64 35.87 8.05
CA VAL A 641 -3.61 36.92 8.18
C VAL A 641 -3.44 37.32 9.63
N TRP A 642 -2.20 37.51 10.05
CA TRP A 642 -1.86 37.93 11.41
C TRP A 642 -2.20 39.41 11.67
N ILE A 643 -2.75 39.73 12.83
CA ILE A 643 -3.00 41.12 13.25
C ILE A 643 -1.76 41.60 14.04
N GLU A 644 -0.90 42.39 13.37
CA GLU A 644 0.25 43.01 14.05
C GLU A 644 -0.24 43.97 15.15
N GLY A 645 0.22 43.74 16.39
CA GLY A 645 -0.27 44.42 17.60
C GLY A 645 -1.29 43.64 18.45
N GLY A 646 -1.72 42.44 18.02
CA GLY A 646 -2.54 41.53 18.83
C GLY A 646 -1.91 41.20 20.19
N LYS A 647 -2.74 40.95 21.21
CA LYS A 647 -2.27 40.73 22.59
C LYS A 647 -1.61 39.36 22.82
N SER A 648 -1.74 38.42 21.87
CA SER A 648 -0.97 37.17 21.83
C SER A 648 0.52 37.46 21.66
N LYS A 649 1.27 37.52 22.78
CA LYS A 649 2.74 37.49 22.74
C LYS A 649 3.22 36.15 22.18
N LEU A 650 4.16 36.23 21.24
CA LEU A 650 5.00 35.13 20.78
C LEU A 650 6.06 34.79 21.84
#